data_AF-A0A521GW36-F1
#
_entry.id   AF-A0A521GW36-F1
#
_cell.length_a   1.000
_cell.length_b   1.000
_cell.length_c   1.000
_cell.angle_alpha   90.00
_cell.angle_beta   90.00
_cell.angle_gamma   90.00
#
_symmetry.space_group_name_H-M   'P 1'
#
loop_
_entity.id
_entity.type
_entity.pdbx_description
1 polymer ?
#
loop_
_entity_poly.entity_id
_entity_poly.type
_entity_poly.pdbx_seq_one_letter_code
_entity_poly.pdbx_strand_id
1 'polypeptide(L)'
;MREMAWLRALPRPALLAAGAALASLAALAGPGSDPEFERVVRPFVLQHCAACHGEEKPKAKMSLTRFADAAAAQAAPEVWLEVRARLAAGEMPPEGRPRPAPADAQAVIEWIERNISLEDVASDPGRPLLRRLNRAEYRNTVRDLLGVDYPADAEFPADTVGRGFDNQGDALALTDLQLEKYVQAAERIAELAVVVPEEGPPRQRRYDFDELEGPRGQDSVALYAQGEAAARYGVPRAGDYLLRVRAWGDQAGPEPCKLALLVDGIAVHAAAVEARADAPQVVEARLALEAGERRVSARFLNDYYHPEDPDPAQRDRNLYIGWIEVLGPLDPPAITPFQSRLLARFGPELGSRRLRAILEHLATRAWRRPASPADVARLERLTPAGSGLEVRVQTALVALLSAPRFLYRVEEDPPGSSASRALNGYELATRLSYLVWSSTPDEELFACAADGTLTRPEVLDAQLERLLHSPRARALADGFAAQWLQLRSLDKLRPDPALFPEYDDALRADMRDETLALFQAVLREDRSVWDLLRADFSYLNERLARLYGIPGVSGAALRRVSLQGTPRRGLLTQAAILTVTSNPARTSPVKRGKWILDNVLGAPPPPPPPGVPLIDESPAAAAASSLRERMERHRSDPNCAVCHTRMDVLGFGLEHFDPIGRYRERDGAFAVDASGSLPDGARFDGAQELVGVLQRGDAFPRCLTEKLLVYALGRSLEPADRRAVDRILAELDPQEPTLSGILRGIVHSEAFTRRRVGS
;
A
#
# COMPACT_ATOMS: atom_id res chain seq x y z
N MET A 1 31.72 50.82 -101.99
CA MET A 1 31.22 49.55 -102.58
C MET A 1 31.35 48.48 -101.51
N ARG A 2 30.25 47.88 -100.99
CA ARG A 2 30.17 46.68 -100.11
C ARG A 2 28.75 46.48 -99.52
N GLU A 3 28.34 45.21 -99.31
CA GLU A 3 27.63 44.54 -98.16
C GLU A 3 26.28 45.11 -97.59
N MET A 4 25.30 44.36 -97.01
CA MET A 4 25.09 42.90 -96.79
C MET A 4 23.61 42.36 -96.84
N ALA A 5 22.91 42.08 -95.71
CA ALA A 5 21.67 41.25 -95.57
C ALA A 5 20.70 41.78 -94.45
N TRP A 6 19.40 41.47 -94.26
CA TRP A 6 18.43 40.39 -94.65
C TRP A 6 18.35 39.14 -93.71
N LEU A 7 17.21 38.50 -93.37
CA LEU A 7 15.75 38.68 -93.72
C LEU A 7 14.75 38.15 -92.63
N ARG A 8 13.43 38.05 -92.94
CA ARG A 8 12.24 37.89 -92.04
C ARG A 8 11.38 36.63 -92.28
N ALA A 9 10.46 36.27 -91.35
CA ALA A 9 9.06 35.81 -91.59
C ALA A 9 8.24 35.65 -90.27
N LEU A 10 6.90 35.56 -90.18
CA LEU A 10 5.73 36.30 -90.73
C LEU A 10 4.45 35.90 -89.88
N PRO A 11 3.36 36.72 -89.76
CA PRO A 11 2.24 36.46 -88.81
C PRO A 11 0.85 36.14 -89.40
N ARG A 12 -0.09 35.63 -88.57
CA ARG A 12 -1.58 35.76 -88.73
C ARG A 12 -2.33 35.48 -87.39
N PRO A 13 -3.62 35.88 -87.21
CA PRO A 13 -4.19 36.11 -85.86
C PRO A 13 -5.45 35.30 -85.45
N ALA A 14 -5.81 35.48 -84.16
CA ALA A 14 -7.15 35.49 -83.55
C ALA A 14 -8.02 34.19 -83.51
N LEU A 15 -8.32 33.75 -82.28
CA LEU A 15 -9.48 32.92 -81.91
C LEU A 15 -9.87 33.20 -80.44
N LEU A 16 -11.10 32.85 -80.02
CA LEU A 16 -11.66 33.28 -78.73
C LEU A 16 -11.11 32.49 -77.53
N ALA A 17 -10.84 33.20 -76.42
CA ALA A 17 -10.34 32.61 -75.18
C ALA A 17 -11.49 32.14 -74.26
N ALA A 18 -11.79 30.84 -74.31
CA ALA A 18 -12.54 30.15 -73.25
C ALA A 18 -11.55 29.44 -72.33
N GLY A 19 -11.42 29.88 -71.07
CA GLY A 19 -10.45 29.30 -70.13
C GLY A 19 -10.10 30.16 -68.91
N ALA A 20 -11.07 30.83 -68.30
CA ALA A 20 -10.85 31.82 -67.23
C ALA A 20 -11.72 31.60 -65.98
N ALA A 21 -11.92 30.35 -65.55
CA ALA A 21 -12.57 30.01 -64.28
C ALA A 21 -12.16 28.61 -63.80
N LEU A 22 -11.19 28.53 -62.87
CA LEU A 22 -10.96 27.38 -61.95
C LEU A 22 -9.77 27.57 -60.96
N ALA A 23 -8.86 28.52 -61.19
CA ALA A 23 -7.56 28.57 -60.49
C ALA A 23 -7.41 29.67 -59.41
N SER A 24 -8.49 30.27 -58.90
CA SER A 24 -8.42 31.40 -57.95
C SER A 24 -9.49 31.38 -56.85
N LEU A 25 -9.67 30.23 -56.16
CA LEU A 25 -10.54 30.10 -54.99
C LEU A 25 -9.83 29.56 -53.73
N ALA A 26 -8.57 29.11 -53.83
CA ALA A 26 -7.80 28.55 -52.72
C ALA A 26 -7.11 29.60 -51.82
N ALA A 27 -7.32 30.90 -52.07
CA ALA A 27 -6.59 32.01 -51.42
C ALA A 27 -7.48 32.91 -50.52
N LEU A 28 -8.61 32.38 -50.05
CA LEU A 28 -9.49 33.04 -49.07
C LEU A 28 -9.57 32.26 -47.73
N ALA A 29 -8.72 31.25 -47.55
CA ALA A 29 -8.52 30.55 -46.29
C ALA A 29 -7.81 31.48 -45.28
N GLY A 30 -8.55 31.97 -44.30
CA GLY A 30 -7.97 32.77 -43.20
C GLY A 30 -7.16 31.90 -42.23
N PRO A 31 -6.21 32.49 -41.47
CA PRO A 31 -5.44 31.76 -40.46
C PRO A 31 -6.40 31.18 -39.40
N GLY A 32 -6.49 29.86 -39.34
CA GLY A 32 -7.46 29.11 -38.51
C GLY A 32 -8.43 28.21 -39.30
N SER A 33 -8.47 28.32 -40.63
CA SER A 33 -9.31 27.44 -41.47
C SER A 33 -8.59 26.17 -41.91
N ASP A 34 -8.90 25.06 -41.24
CA ASP A 34 -8.57 23.70 -41.71
C ASP A 34 -9.70 23.18 -42.65
N PRO A 35 -9.39 22.86 -43.93
CA PRO A 35 -10.36 22.29 -44.86
C PRO A 35 -10.94 20.92 -44.44
N GLU A 36 -10.25 20.15 -43.61
CA GLU A 36 -10.77 18.89 -43.07
C GLU A 36 -11.78 19.14 -41.94
N PHE A 37 -11.52 20.11 -41.05
CA PHE A 37 -12.48 20.51 -40.00
C PHE A 37 -13.81 20.98 -40.61
N GLU A 38 -13.76 21.90 -41.57
CA GLU A 38 -14.97 22.46 -42.20
C GLU A 38 -15.75 21.43 -43.05
N ARG A 39 -15.07 20.41 -43.60
CA ARG A 39 -15.68 19.40 -44.48
C ARG A 39 -16.12 18.11 -43.77
N VAL A 40 -15.48 17.75 -42.65
CA VAL A 40 -15.71 16.48 -41.94
C VAL A 40 -16.26 16.75 -40.53
N VAL A 41 -15.49 17.46 -39.70
CA VAL A 41 -15.76 17.58 -38.26
C VAL A 41 -16.97 18.47 -37.98
N ARG A 42 -17.04 19.64 -38.60
CA ARG A 42 -18.11 20.62 -38.40
C ARG A 42 -19.48 20.10 -38.88
N PRO A 43 -19.62 19.47 -40.07
CA PRO A 43 -20.86 18.80 -40.45
C PRO A 43 -21.24 17.65 -39.50
N PHE A 44 -20.28 16.82 -39.09
CA PHE A 44 -20.51 15.71 -38.15
C PHE A 44 -21.05 16.21 -36.80
N VAL A 45 -20.44 17.25 -36.22
CA VAL A 45 -20.91 17.86 -34.95
C VAL A 45 -22.32 18.43 -35.10
N LEU A 46 -22.63 19.11 -36.20
CA LEU A 46 -23.97 19.65 -36.46
C LEU A 46 -25.02 18.54 -36.65
N GLN A 47 -24.67 17.45 -37.34
CA GLN A 47 -25.59 16.36 -37.66
C GLN A 47 -25.82 15.40 -36.48
N HIS A 48 -24.77 15.02 -35.75
CA HIS A 48 -24.81 13.95 -34.75
C HIS A 48 -24.75 14.45 -33.29
N CYS A 49 -24.16 15.62 -33.03
CA CYS A 49 -23.91 16.09 -31.66
C CYS A 49 -24.79 17.27 -31.24
N ALA A 50 -25.06 18.24 -32.13
CA ALA A 50 -25.71 19.51 -31.79
C ALA A 50 -27.11 19.36 -31.15
N ALA A 51 -27.85 18.31 -31.49
CA ALA A 51 -29.15 17.99 -30.88
C ALA A 51 -29.10 17.62 -29.37
N CYS A 52 -27.91 17.53 -28.78
CA CYS A 52 -27.68 17.40 -27.33
C CYS A 52 -26.54 18.29 -26.80
N HIS A 53 -25.64 18.76 -27.67
CA HIS A 53 -24.47 19.58 -27.36
C HIS A 53 -24.43 20.89 -28.17
N GLY A 54 -25.60 21.46 -28.45
CA GLY A 54 -25.77 22.82 -28.96
C GLY A 54 -25.81 23.86 -27.84
N GLU A 55 -26.24 25.08 -28.16
CA GLU A 55 -26.30 26.19 -27.21
C GLU A 55 -27.54 26.13 -26.28
N GLU A 56 -28.65 25.57 -26.77
CA GLU A 56 -29.86 25.39 -25.97
C GLU A 56 -29.72 24.22 -24.97
N LYS A 57 -29.41 24.55 -23.72
CA LYS A 57 -29.33 23.60 -22.57
C LYS A 57 -28.44 22.37 -22.85
N PRO A 58 -27.14 22.55 -23.21
CA PRO A 58 -26.23 21.45 -23.51
C PRO A 58 -26.14 20.40 -22.41
N LYS A 59 -26.23 19.12 -22.80
CA LYS A 59 -25.95 17.99 -21.90
C LYS A 59 -24.50 18.06 -21.40
N ALA A 60 -24.30 17.64 -20.15
CA ALA A 60 -23.05 17.78 -19.40
C ALA A 60 -22.49 19.23 -19.34
N LYS A 61 -23.31 20.26 -19.63
CA LYS A 61 -22.90 21.67 -19.81
C LYS A 61 -21.89 21.89 -20.97
N MET A 62 -21.74 20.92 -21.86
CA MET A 62 -20.78 20.96 -22.98
C MET A 62 -21.48 21.34 -24.28
N SER A 63 -21.26 22.56 -24.77
CA SER A 63 -21.58 22.94 -26.15
C SER A 63 -20.37 22.69 -27.05
N LEU A 64 -20.61 22.02 -28.17
CA LEU A 64 -19.66 21.78 -29.26
C LEU A 64 -19.91 22.72 -30.45
N THR A 65 -21.12 23.26 -30.61
CA THR A 65 -21.44 24.20 -31.72
C THR A 65 -20.73 25.54 -31.61
N ARG A 66 -20.20 25.87 -30.42
CA ARG A 66 -19.38 27.07 -30.19
C ARG A 66 -18.00 27.04 -30.87
N PHE A 67 -17.55 25.88 -31.34
CA PHE A 67 -16.28 25.73 -32.06
C PHE A 67 -16.51 26.02 -33.54
N ALA A 68 -16.37 27.30 -33.90
CA ALA A 68 -16.70 27.80 -35.24
C ALA A 68 -15.71 27.34 -36.33
N ASP A 69 -14.47 27.01 -35.94
CA ASP A 69 -13.35 26.65 -36.81
C ASP A 69 -12.35 25.76 -36.04
N ALA A 70 -11.28 25.33 -36.72
CA ALA A 70 -10.25 24.48 -36.14
C ALA A 70 -9.41 25.17 -35.05
N ALA A 71 -9.14 26.47 -35.16
CA ALA A 71 -8.37 27.21 -34.15
C ALA A 71 -9.15 27.31 -32.83
N ALA A 72 -10.47 27.51 -32.89
CA ALA A 72 -11.35 27.45 -31.73
C ALA A 72 -11.38 26.06 -31.07
N ALA A 73 -11.25 24.99 -31.86
CA ALA A 73 -11.14 23.62 -31.35
C ALA A 73 -9.77 23.37 -30.69
N GLN A 74 -8.68 23.78 -31.34
CA GLN A 74 -7.30 23.69 -30.84
C GLN A 74 -7.08 24.49 -29.55
N ALA A 75 -7.78 25.62 -29.37
CA ALA A 75 -7.78 26.40 -28.14
C ALA A 75 -8.53 25.72 -26.96
N ALA A 76 -9.17 24.56 -27.17
CA ALA A 76 -9.92 23.83 -26.14
C ALA A 76 -9.65 22.31 -26.21
N PRO A 77 -8.38 21.86 -26.15
CA PRO A 77 -8.00 20.48 -26.45
C PRO A 77 -8.66 19.47 -25.50
N GLU A 78 -8.81 19.86 -24.22
CA GLU A 78 -9.48 19.09 -23.17
C GLU A 78 -10.90 18.64 -23.52
N VAL A 79 -11.61 19.41 -24.35
CA VAL A 79 -12.98 19.12 -24.79
C VAL A 79 -12.99 18.17 -25.98
N TRP A 80 -12.05 18.34 -26.91
CA TRP A 80 -11.97 17.51 -28.11
C TRP A 80 -11.36 16.13 -27.83
N LEU A 81 -10.45 16.01 -26.86
CA LEU A 81 -9.98 14.71 -26.37
C LEU A 81 -11.09 13.92 -25.65
N GLU A 82 -12.00 14.60 -24.94
CA GLU A 82 -13.22 13.97 -24.39
C GLU A 82 -14.17 13.52 -25.52
N VAL A 83 -14.37 14.34 -26.56
CA VAL A 83 -15.15 13.95 -27.76
C VAL A 83 -14.55 12.71 -28.43
N ARG A 84 -13.22 12.68 -28.64
CA ARG A 84 -12.51 11.50 -29.17
C ARG A 84 -12.80 10.26 -28.34
N ALA A 85 -12.66 10.33 -27.01
CA ALA A 85 -12.90 9.20 -26.12
C ALA A 85 -14.34 8.67 -26.22
N ARG A 86 -15.35 9.56 -26.28
CA ARG A 86 -16.77 9.17 -26.40
C ARG A 86 -17.15 8.61 -27.77
N LEU A 87 -16.47 9.04 -28.83
CA LEU A 87 -16.62 8.47 -30.18
C LEU A 87 -15.94 7.11 -30.28
N ALA A 88 -14.69 6.98 -29.83
CA ALA A 88 -13.93 5.73 -29.85
C ALA A 88 -14.58 4.62 -28.99
N ALA A 89 -15.20 5.00 -27.86
CA ALA A 89 -15.96 4.08 -27.02
C ALA A 89 -17.36 3.73 -27.56
N GLY A 90 -17.77 4.30 -28.70
CA GLY A 90 -19.10 4.07 -29.28
C GLY A 90 -20.26 4.54 -28.39
N GLU A 91 -20.04 5.51 -27.50
CA GLU A 91 -21.05 6.00 -26.54
C GLU A 91 -21.93 7.10 -27.14
N MET A 92 -21.36 7.92 -28.04
CA MET A 92 -22.04 9.04 -28.68
C MET A 92 -22.19 8.82 -30.20
N PRO A 93 -23.38 9.07 -30.80
CA PRO A 93 -24.66 9.38 -30.16
C PRO A 93 -25.22 8.24 -29.28
N PRO A 94 -26.00 8.56 -28.24
CA PRO A 94 -26.55 7.57 -27.31
C PRO A 94 -27.59 6.66 -27.98
N GLU A 95 -27.90 5.55 -27.31
CA GLU A 95 -28.93 4.60 -27.72
C GLU A 95 -30.28 5.30 -28.01
N GLY A 96 -30.96 4.91 -29.08
CA GLY A 96 -32.17 5.57 -29.57
C GLY A 96 -31.95 6.87 -30.39
N ARG A 97 -30.71 7.25 -30.71
CA ARG A 97 -30.40 8.32 -31.69
C ARG A 97 -29.72 7.77 -32.95
N PRO A 98 -29.89 8.42 -34.13
CA PRO A 98 -29.17 8.06 -35.34
C PRO A 98 -27.65 8.20 -35.14
N ARG A 99 -26.94 7.08 -35.23
CA ARG A 99 -25.48 7.03 -35.13
C ARG A 99 -24.83 7.31 -36.50
N PRO A 100 -23.63 7.90 -36.53
CA PRO A 100 -22.83 8.00 -37.76
C PRO A 100 -22.41 6.63 -38.26
N ALA A 101 -21.92 6.52 -39.50
CA ALA A 101 -21.20 5.31 -39.90
C ALA A 101 -19.88 5.23 -39.12
N PRO A 102 -19.33 4.02 -38.86
CA PRO A 102 -18.04 3.88 -38.18
C PRO A 102 -16.90 4.65 -38.86
N ALA A 103 -16.93 4.75 -40.19
CA ALA A 103 -15.95 5.52 -40.97
C ALA A 103 -16.04 7.03 -40.72
N ASP A 104 -17.25 7.59 -40.55
CA ASP A 104 -17.43 9.03 -40.30
C ASP A 104 -16.92 9.39 -38.89
N ALA A 105 -17.21 8.55 -37.90
CA ALA A 105 -16.72 8.71 -36.54
C ALA A 105 -15.19 8.56 -36.47
N GLN A 106 -14.63 7.57 -37.19
CA GLN A 106 -13.19 7.35 -37.30
C GLN A 106 -12.48 8.55 -37.94
N ALA A 107 -13.02 9.14 -39.02
CA ALA A 107 -12.43 10.32 -39.65
C ALA A 107 -12.37 11.54 -38.70
N VAL A 108 -13.35 11.69 -37.79
CA VAL A 108 -13.33 12.73 -36.74
C VAL A 108 -12.35 12.39 -35.63
N ILE A 109 -12.25 11.12 -35.19
CA ILE A 109 -11.25 10.66 -34.23
C ILE A 109 -9.83 10.98 -34.75
N GLU A 110 -9.52 10.59 -35.98
CA GLU A 110 -8.20 10.83 -36.57
C GLU A 110 -7.91 12.32 -36.80
N TRP A 111 -8.91 13.14 -37.13
CA TRP A 111 -8.72 14.59 -37.20
C TRP A 111 -8.31 15.17 -35.84
N ILE A 112 -8.97 14.73 -34.76
CA ILE A 112 -8.63 15.15 -33.39
C ILE A 112 -7.19 14.71 -33.06
N GLU A 113 -6.82 13.47 -33.39
CA GLU A 113 -5.48 12.93 -33.12
C GLU A 113 -4.37 13.62 -33.90
N ARG A 114 -4.65 14.12 -35.12
CA ARG A 114 -3.69 14.90 -35.91
C ARG A 114 -3.57 16.36 -35.48
N ASN A 115 -4.67 16.99 -35.04
CA ASN A 115 -4.75 18.45 -34.92
C ASN A 115 -4.92 18.98 -33.50
N ILE A 116 -5.32 18.16 -32.53
CA ILE A 116 -5.54 18.57 -31.14
C ILE A 116 -4.39 18.07 -30.25
N SER A 117 -3.31 18.84 -30.20
CA SER A 117 -2.16 18.55 -29.36
C SER A 117 -2.31 19.10 -27.94
N LEU A 118 -1.81 18.36 -26.96
CA LEU A 118 -1.48 18.89 -25.63
C LEU A 118 0.03 19.18 -25.55
N GLU A 119 0.56 19.96 -26.50
CA GLU A 119 1.91 20.53 -26.42
C GLU A 119 1.88 22.04 -26.15
N ASP A 120 1.01 22.82 -26.79
CA ASP A 120 1.02 24.29 -26.75
C ASP A 120 0.48 24.97 -25.47
N VAL A 121 -0.42 24.32 -24.73
CA VAL A 121 -0.80 24.78 -23.36
C VAL A 121 0.46 24.85 -22.48
N ALA A 122 0.59 25.86 -21.63
CA ALA A 122 1.76 25.98 -20.75
C ALA A 122 1.89 24.76 -19.83
N SER A 123 3.10 24.19 -19.72
CA SER A 123 3.34 23.05 -18.83
C SER A 123 3.28 23.47 -17.36
N ASP A 124 2.63 22.64 -16.55
CA ASP A 124 2.29 22.94 -15.17
C ASP A 124 2.31 21.65 -14.34
N PRO A 125 3.35 21.40 -13.52
CA PRO A 125 3.47 20.18 -12.71
C PRO A 125 2.48 20.12 -11.52
N GLY A 126 1.56 21.07 -11.40
CA GLY A 126 0.48 21.08 -10.41
C GLY A 126 0.88 21.63 -9.05
N ARG A 127 -0.14 21.86 -8.20
CA ARG A 127 0.02 22.55 -6.92
C ARG A 127 0.71 21.67 -5.86
N PRO A 128 1.67 22.21 -5.08
CA PRO A 128 2.20 21.50 -3.92
C PRO A 128 1.18 21.40 -2.79
N LEU A 129 1.01 20.20 -2.23
CA LEU A 129 0.18 19.92 -1.07
C LEU A 129 1.07 19.43 0.09
N LEU A 130 0.76 19.85 1.32
CA LEU A 130 1.41 19.35 2.53
C LEU A 130 0.96 17.92 2.84
N ARG A 131 1.58 16.96 2.17
CA ARG A 131 1.28 15.53 2.29
C ARG A 131 1.94 14.95 3.55
N ARG A 132 1.16 14.72 4.61
CA ARG A 132 1.61 13.91 5.75
C ARG A 132 1.85 12.45 5.36
N LEU A 133 2.53 11.71 6.23
CA LEU A 133 2.56 10.25 6.15
C LEU A 133 1.18 9.71 6.55
N ASN A 134 0.69 8.72 5.81
CA ASN A 134 -0.43 7.90 6.25
C ASN A 134 0.05 6.81 7.23
N ARG A 135 -0.88 6.03 7.81
CA ARG A 135 -0.60 4.96 8.78
C ARG A 135 0.45 3.95 8.30
N ALA A 136 0.36 3.50 7.04
CA ALA A 136 1.29 2.53 6.47
C ALA A 136 2.67 3.15 6.21
N GLU A 137 2.70 4.36 5.65
CA GLU A 137 3.93 5.12 5.41
C GLU A 137 4.68 5.45 6.70
N TYR A 138 3.96 5.79 7.78
CA TYR A 138 4.54 6.01 9.11
C TYR A 138 5.17 4.71 9.64
N ARG A 139 4.41 3.60 9.68
CA ARG A 139 4.90 2.29 10.16
C ARG A 139 6.13 1.81 9.39
N ASN A 140 6.08 1.86 8.05
CA ASN A 140 7.22 1.51 7.19
C ASN A 140 8.44 2.42 7.45
N THR A 141 8.22 3.74 7.54
CA THR A 141 9.29 4.72 7.80
C THR A 141 9.97 4.45 9.15
N VAL A 142 9.20 4.20 10.21
CA VAL A 142 9.73 3.88 11.54
C VAL A 142 10.52 2.56 11.52
N ARG A 143 9.99 1.52 10.87
CA ARG A 143 10.68 0.23 10.70
C ARG A 143 12.01 0.38 9.97
N ASP A 144 12.05 1.09 8.84
CA ASP A 144 13.27 1.21 8.03
C ASP A 144 14.26 2.27 8.56
N LEU A 145 13.79 3.21 9.39
CA LEU A 145 14.64 4.17 10.12
C LEU A 145 15.27 3.54 11.38
N LEU A 146 14.47 2.87 12.20
CA LEU A 146 14.79 2.48 13.59
C LEU A 146 14.69 0.98 13.88
N GLY A 147 14.21 0.15 12.96
CA GLY A 147 14.00 -1.29 13.19
C GLY A 147 12.82 -1.64 14.08
N VAL A 148 11.96 -0.68 14.43
CA VAL A 148 10.77 -0.86 15.29
C VAL A 148 9.54 -1.04 14.41
N ASP A 149 8.80 -2.13 14.58
CA ASP A 149 7.51 -2.34 13.89
C ASP A 149 6.36 -1.84 14.79
N TYR A 150 6.03 -0.55 14.65
CA TYR A 150 5.00 0.10 15.47
C TYR A 150 3.60 -0.07 14.86
N PRO A 151 2.57 -0.53 15.61
CA PRO A 151 1.23 -0.83 15.10
C PRO A 151 0.37 0.44 14.89
N ALA A 152 0.85 1.35 14.03
CA ALA A 152 0.16 2.59 13.66
C ALA A 152 -1.28 2.35 13.13
N ASP A 153 -1.54 1.16 12.60
CA ASP A 153 -2.83 0.71 12.10
C ASP A 153 -3.86 0.37 13.20
N ALA A 154 -3.42 0.11 14.43
CA ALA A 154 -4.26 0.01 15.61
C ALA A 154 -4.30 1.34 16.41
N GLU A 155 -3.16 2.03 16.49
CA GLU A 155 -3.00 3.19 17.39
C GLU A 155 -3.51 4.52 16.82
N PHE A 156 -3.52 4.71 15.49
CA PHE A 156 -3.92 5.98 14.87
C PHE A 156 -5.32 5.90 14.23
N PRO A 157 -6.12 6.98 14.28
CA PRO A 157 -7.36 7.10 13.50
C PRO A 157 -7.15 6.77 12.02
N ALA A 158 -8.12 6.08 11.40
CA ALA A 158 -8.04 5.68 10.01
C ALA A 158 -7.93 6.89 9.06
N ASP A 159 -7.09 6.76 8.03
CA ASP A 159 -6.84 7.83 7.07
C ASP A 159 -7.99 8.02 6.09
N THR A 160 -8.30 9.28 5.75
CA THR A 160 -9.29 9.65 4.74
C THR A 160 -8.82 9.23 3.34
N VAL A 161 -9.67 8.52 2.60
CA VAL A 161 -9.39 8.10 1.22
C VAL A 161 -9.82 9.19 0.24
N GLY A 162 -8.86 9.81 -0.44
CA GLY A 162 -9.08 10.72 -1.56
C GLY A 162 -8.87 10.00 -2.90
N ARG A 163 -9.73 10.22 -3.91
CA ARG A 163 -9.56 9.65 -5.28
C ARG A 163 -9.30 8.13 -5.38
N GLY A 164 -9.57 7.37 -4.33
CA GLY A 164 -9.28 5.93 -4.24
C GLY A 164 -8.07 5.54 -3.38
N PHE A 165 -7.26 6.50 -2.91
CA PHE A 165 -6.05 6.27 -2.12
C PHE A 165 -6.00 7.04 -0.78
N ASP A 166 -5.40 6.43 0.22
CA ASP A 166 -5.14 6.97 1.56
C ASP A 166 -3.83 7.79 1.66
N ASN A 167 -3.19 8.15 0.54
CA ASN A 167 -1.92 8.88 0.52
C ASN A 167 -2.05 10.31 -0.07
N GLN A 168 -3.27 10.82 -0.20
CA GLN A 168 -3.57 12.08 -0.88
C GLN A 168 -3.48 13.29 0.07
N GLY A 169 -2.71 14.31 -0.31
CA GLY A 169 -2.41 15.47 0.54
C GLY A 169 -3.60 16.40 0.82
N ASP A 170 -4.68 16.32 0.04
CA ASP A 170 -5.94 17.05 0.25
C ASP A 170 -6.88 16.34 1.24
N ALA A 171 -6.82 15.00 1.31
CA ALA A 171 -7.61 14.19 2.22
C ALA A 171 -6.96 14.02 3.62
N LEU A 172 -5.63 14.04 3.69
CA LEU A 172 -4.84 13.78 4.90
C LEU A 172 -4.69 15.01 5.82
N ALA A 173 -5.82 15.58 6.25
CA ALA A 173 -5.85 16.52 7.38
C ALA A 173 -5.22 15.90 8.65
N LEU A 174 -4.78 16.77 9.55
CA LEU A 174 -4.31 16.43 10.90
C LEU A 174 -5.36 16.86 11.91
N THR A 175 -5.65 16.00 12.89
CA THR A 175 -6.54 16.32 14.03
C THR A 175 -5.76 16.37 15.33
N ASP A 176 -6.29 17.03 16.35
CA ASP A 176 -5.66 17.14 17.68
C ASP A 176 -5.35 15.76 18.28
N LEU A 177 -6.30 14.82 18.17
CA LEU A 177 -6.12 13.42 18.56
C LEU A 177 -4.99 12.71 17.79
N GLN A 178 -4.77 13.02 16.52
CA GLN A 178 -3.61 12.50 15.78
C GLN A 178 -2.30 13.12 16.28
N LEU A 179 -2.28 14.42 16.61
CA LEU A 179 -1.09 15.06 17.18
C LEU A 179 -0.69 14.45 18.54
N GLU A 180 -1.65 14.25 19.44
CA GLU A 180 -1.46 13.52 20.70
C GLU A 180 -0.90 12.11 20.46
N LYS A 181 -1.52 11.36 19.54
CA LYS A 181 -1.07 10.01 19.19
C LYS A 181 0.32 9.96 18.56
N TYR A 182 0.73 10.95 17.77
CA TYR A 182 2.09 11.01 17.23
C TYR A 182 3.15 11.24 18.32
N VAL A 183 2.85 11.99 19.38
CA VAL A 183 3.76 12.16 20.53
C VAL A 183 3.87 10.87 21.33
N GLN A 184 2.75 10.24 21.69
CA GLN A 184 2.71 8.94 22.38
C GLN A 184 3.47 7.85 21.59
N ALA A 185 3.31 7.84 20.26
CA ALA A 185 4.06 6.96 19.38
C ALA A 185 5.56 7.28 19.39
N ALA A 186 5.94 8.56 19.30
CA ALA A 186 7.34 8.99 19.30
C ALA A 186 8.09 8.57 20.59
N GLU A 187 7.44 8.70 21.75
CA GLU A 187 7.93 8.22 23.05
C GLU A 187 8.10 6.69 23.03
N ARG A 188 7.04 5.94 22.71
CA ARG A 188 7.07 4.46 22.71
C ARG A 188 8.05 3.90 21.68
N ILE A 189 8.23 4.55 20.54
CA ILE A 189 9.19 4.18 19.50
C ILE A 189 10.62 4.46 19.96
N ALA A 190 10.87 5.55 20.70
CA ALA A 190 12.20 5.84 21.25
C ALA A 190 12.63 4.77 22.28
N GLU A 191 11.72 4.36 23.17
CA GLU A 191 11.93 3.24 24.11
C GLU A 191 12.28 1.93 23.36
N LEU A 192 11.47 1.57 22.36
CA LEU A 192 11.63 0.34 21.58
C LEU A 192 12.85 0.36 20.66
N ALA A 193 13.35 1.54 20.27
CA ALA A 193 14.54 1.70 19.45
C ALA A 193 15.83 1.70 20.28
N VAL A 194 15.80 2.22 21.51
CA VAL A 194 17.00 2.44 22.33
C VAL A 194 16.75 1.99 23.77
N VAL A 195 17.34 0.86 24.14
CA VAL A 195 17.39 0.37 25.53
C VAL A 195 18.38 1.23 26.34
N VAL A 196 17.90 1.83 27.42
CA VAL A 196 18.72 2.50 28.43
C VAL A 196 19.10 1.47 29.52
N PRO A 197 20.38 1.35 29.93
CA PRO A 197 20.76 0.54 31.07
C PRO A 197 20.13 1.04 32.37
N GLU A 198 19.73 0.13 33.29
CA GLU A 198 19.27 0.54 34.62
C GLU A 198 20.44 1.11 35.44
N GLU A 199 20.33 2.36 35.90
CA GLU A 199 21.31 2.97 36.80
C GLU A 199 20.98 2.58 38.26
N GLY A 200 21.80 1.71 38.86
CA GLY A 200 21.66 1.31 40.26
C GLY A 200 22.31 -0.03 40.59
N PRO A 201 22.23 -0.50 41.85
CA PRO A 201 22.50 -1.90 42.18
C PRO A 201 21.43 -2.82 41.55
N PRO A 202 21.74 -4.09 41.24
CA PRO A 202 20.75 -5.05 40.76
C PRO A 202 19.55 -5.16 41.71
N ARG A 203 18.34 -5.33 41.15
CA ARG A 203 17.11 -5.43 41.95
C ARG A 203 17.19 -6.65 42.86
N GLN A 204 16.82 -6.47 44.13
CA GLN A 204 16.90 -7.51 45.17
C GLN A 204 15.50 -7.72 45.78
N ARG A 205 15.03 -8.97 45.82
CA ARG A 205 13.85 -9.38 46.59
C ARG A 205 14.22 -10.57 47.47
N ARG A 206 14.21 -10.34 48.78
CA ARG A 206 14.18 -11.40 49.78
C ARG A 206 12.75 -11.79 50.08
N TYR A 207 12.56 -13.06 50.40
CA TYR A 207 11.39 -13.65 51.05
C TYR A 207 11.93 -14.25 52.34
N ASP A 208 11.69 -13.57 53.47
CA ASP A 208 12.02 -14.13 54.79
C ASP A 208 11.04 -15.28 55.12
N PHE A 209 11.38 -16.11 56.12
CA PHE A 209 10.75 -17.42 56.30
C PHE A 209 9.22 -17.38 56.31
N ASP A 210 8.60 -16.35 56.89
CA ASP A 210 7.15 -16.15 56.97
C ASP A 210 6.50 -15.89 55.60
N GLU A 211 7.21 -15.32 54.64
CA GLU A 211 6.75 -15.16 53.25
C GLU A 211 6.82 -16.45 52.40
N LEU A 212 7.50 -17.50 52.88
CA LEU A 212 7.71 -18.74 52.12
C LEU A 212 6.55 -19.76 52.22
N GLU A 213 6.26 -20.44 51.10
CA GLU A 213 5.51 -21.70 51.06
C GLU A 213 6.34 -22.79 51.78
N GLY A 214 5.83 -23.40 52.85
CA GLY A 214 6.48 -24.56 53.53
C GLY A 214 6.01 -24.79 54.98
N PRO A 215 6.47 -25.87 55.64
CA PRO A 215 6.13 -26.15 57.05
C PRO A 215 6.79 -25.14 58.00
N ARG A 216 6.06 -24.68 59.03
CA ARG A 216 6.49 -23.56 59.88
C ARG A 216 7.32 -24.02 61.08
N GLY A 217 8.56 -23.52 61.18
CA GLY A 217 9.35 -23.48 62.41
C GLY A 217 9.13 -22.17 63.17
N GLN A 218 10.02 -21.86 64.11
CA GLN A 218 9.95 -20.64 64.94
C GLN A 218 10.50 -19.39 64.22
N ASP A 219 11.55 -19.56 63.41
CA ASP A 219 12.34 -18.52 62.73
C ASP A 219 12.70 -18.92 61.29
N SER A 220 12.06 -19.98 60.79
CA SER A 220 12.47 -20.75 59.62
C SER A 220 11.30 -21.54 59.03
N VAL A 221 11.43 -21.93 57.76
CA VAL A 221 10.71 -23.10 57.22
C VAL A 221 11.48 -24.35 57.64
N ALA A 222 10.82 -25.24 58.37
CA ALA A 222 11.44 -26.42 58.99
C ALA A 222 11.06 -27.70 58.21
N LEU A 223 12.06 -28.35 57.61
CA LEU A 223 11.89 -29.53 56.76
C LEU A 223 12.35 -30.78 57.53
N TYR A 224 11.40 -31.39 58.25
CA TYR A 224 11.56 -32.63 59.04
C TYR A 224 11.48 -33.93 58.21
N ALA A 225 11.52 -33.79 56.88
CA ALA A 225 11.49 -34.86 55.89
C ALA A 225 11.80 -34.23 54.52
N GLN A 226 11.95 -35.04 53.46
CA GLN A 226 12.05 -34.51 52.08
C GLN A 226 10.87 -33.57 51.74
N GLY A 227 11.19 -32.29 51.52
CA GLY A 227 10.23 -31.22 51.33
C GLY A 227 10.88 -29.93 50.82
N GLU A 228 10.11 -28.86 50.67
CA GLU A 228 10.56 -27.58 50.10
C GLU A 228 10.13 -26.37 50.92
N ALA A 229 11.00 -25.35 50.92
CA ALA A 229 10.61 -23.95 51.10
C ALA A 229 10.56 -23.26 49.73
N ALA A 230 9.56 -22.43 49.43
CA ALA A 230 9.44 -21.79 48.11
C ALA A 230 8.79 -20.40 48.10
N ALA A 231 9.03 -19.65 47.03
CA ALA A 231 8.43 -18.34 46.77
C ALA A 231 8.14 -18.16 45.27
N ARG A 232 7.26 -17.21 44.95
CA ARG A 232 7.00 -16.74 43.57
C ARG A 232 7.66 -15.40 43.33
N TYR A 233 8.48 -15.31 42.28
CA TYR A 233 9.22 -14.12 41.90
C TYR A 233 8.91 -13.73 40.46
N GLY A 234 8.40 -12.51 40.27
CA GLY A 234 8.17 -11.90 38.98
C GLY A 234 9.48 -11.41 38.36
N VAL A 235 10.03 -12.21 37.45
CA VAL A 235 11.27 -11.90 36.71
C VAL A 235 11.01 -10.75 35.74
N PRO A 236 11.60 -9.55 35.94
CA PRO A 236 11.25 -8.35 35.16
C PRO A 236 11.69 -8.43 33.69
N ARG A 237 12.77 -9.16 33.39
CA ARG A 237 13.22 -9.50 32.03
C ARG A 237 14.10 -10.75 32.05
N ALA A 238 14.26 -11.39 30.90
CA ALA A 238 15.26 -12.44 30.73
C ALA A 238 16.68 -11.90 31.04
N GLY A 239 17.51 -12.70 31.70
CA GLY A 239 18.87 -12.32 32.11
C GLY A 239 19.49 -13.28 33.13
N ASP A 240 20.68 -12.94 33.61
CA ASP A 240 21.40 -13.62 34.68
C ASP A 240 20.91 -13.15 36.06
N TYR A 241 20.67 -14.07 36.98
CA TYR A 241 20.25 -13.81 38.36
C TYR A 241 21.11 -14.61 39.34
N LEU A 242 21.14 -14.17 40.60
CA LEU A 242 21.73 -14.88 41.73
C LEU A 242 20.59 -15.27 42.69
N LEU A 243 20.34 -16.57 42.81
CA LEU A 243 19.45 -17.15 43.81
C LEU A 243 20.30 -17.50 45.04
N ARG A 244 19.92 -16.97 46.19
CA ARG A 244 20.61 -17.15 47.49
C ARG A 244 19.63 -17.70 48.51
N VAL A 245 20.06 -18.64 49.34
CA VAL A 245 19.22 -19.24 50.39
C VAL A 245 19.99 -19.37 51.68
N ARG A 246 19.49 -18.77 52.76
CA ARG A 246 20.07 -18.94 54.10
C ARG A 246 19.53 -20.21 54.73
N ALA A 247 20.42 -21.15 55.05
CA ALA A 247 20.06 -22.47 55.53
C ALA A 247 20.99 -22.96 56.65
N TRP A 248 20.46 -23.86 57.48
CA TRP A 248 21.19 -24.64 58.48
C TRP A 248 20.48 -25.98 58.70
N GLY A 249 21.10 -26.92 59.41
CA GLY A 249 20.47 -28.21 59.69
C GLY A 249 20.89 -28.85 61.00
N ASP A 250 20.03 -29.74 61.48
CA ASP A 250 20.36 -30.70 62.55
C ASP A 250 21.15 -31.85 61.90
N GLN A 251 22.38 -32.08 62.37
CA GLN A 251 23.37 -32.91 61.67
C GLN A 251 23.42 -34.33 62.27
N ALA A 252 22.57 -35.22 61.76
CA ALA A 252 22.54 -36.64 62.12
C ALA A 252 23.04 -37.55 60.98
N GLY A 253 23.60 -38.70 61.33
CA GLY A 253 24.05 -39.73 60.38
C GLY A 253 25.37 -39.40 59.66
N PRO A 254 25.79 -40.24 58.69
CA PRO A 254 27.14 -40.20 58.10
C PRO A 254 27.35 -39.10 57.04
N GLU A 255 26.39 -38.20 56.84
CA GLU A 255 26.45 -37.10 55.88
C GLU A 255 25.86 -35.82 56.50
N PRO A 256 26.31 -34.62 56.09
CA PRO A 256 25.60 -33.39 56.40
C PRO A 256 24.27 -33.31 55.63
N CYS A 257 23.40 -32.38 56.03
CA CYS A 257 22.20 -32.03 55.26
C CYS A 257 22.57 -31.62 53.82
N LYS A 258 21.72 -31.93 52.84
CA LYS A 258 21.90 -31.55 51.43
C LYS A 258 20.68 -30.80 50.93
N LEU A 259 20.94 -29.66 50.31
CA LEU A 259 19.96 -28.73 49.76
C LEU A 259 20.09 -28.69 48.23
N ALA A 260 18.98 -28.80 47.50
CA ALA A 260 18.90 -28.33 46.11
C ALA A 260 18.22 -26.96 46.04
N LEU A 261 18.73 -26.10 45.16
CA LEU A 261 18.03 -24.90 44.70
C LEU A 261 17.34 -25.22 43.38
N LEU A 262 16.07 -24.81 43.23
CA LEU A 262 15.24 -25.16 42.08
C LEU A 262 14.44 -23.97 41.55
N VAL A 263 14.22 -23.98 40.24
CA VAL A 263 13.33 -23.04 39.53
C VAL A 263 12.29 -23.84 38.75
N ASP A 264 11.02 -23.50 38.93
CA ASP A 264 9.87 -24.16 38.29
C ASP A 264 9.88 -25.70 38.46
N GLY A 265 10.46 -26.17 39.57
CA GLY A 265 10.63 -27.59 39.94
C GLY A 265 11.92 -28.27 39.45
N ILE A 266 12.72 -27.61 38.61
CA ILE A 266 13.98 -28.12 38.06
C ILE A 266 15.14 -27.70 38.97
N ALA A 267 15.97 -28.65 39.41
CA ALA A 267 17.14 -28.35 40.23
C ALA A 267 18.24 -27.67 39.39
N VAL A 268 18.65 -26.47 39.81
CA VAL A 268 19.69 -25.65 39.16
C VAL A 268 21.03 -25.71 39.90
N HIS A 269 21.02 -26.05 41.18
CA HIS A 269 22.22 -26.19 42.02
C HIS A 269 21.94 -27.13 43.19
N ALA A 270 22.98 -27.76 43.76
CA ALA A 270 22.89 -28.52 44.99
C ALA A 270 24.19 -28.40 45.81
N ALA A 271 24.03 -28.31 47.14
CA ALA A 271 25.13 -28.11 48.08
C ALA A 271 24.93 -28.90 49.39
N ALA A 272 26.02 -29.16 50.09
CA ALA A 272 25.98 -29.57 51.49
C ALA A 272 25.64 -28.37 52.39
N VAL A 273 24.97 -28.65 53.51
CA VAL A 273 24.58 -27.71 54.56
C VAL A 273 25.12 -28.25 55.87
N GLU A 274 26.38 -27.93 56.16
CA GLU A 274 27.10 -28.31 57.39
C GLU A 274 26.78 -27.36 58.55
N ALA A 275 26.28 -26.16 58.25
CA ALA A 275 25.93 -25.13 59.21
C ALA A 275 24.84 -25.55 60.19
N ARG A 276 24.95 -25.03 61.42
CA ARG A 276 23.97 -25.13 62.51
C ARG A 276 23.34 -23.75 62.80
N ALA A 277 22.31 -23.73 63.66
CA ALA A 277 21.48 -22.54 63.90
C ALA A 277 22.24 -21.31 64.44
N ASP A 278 23.38 -21.52 65.11
CA ASP A 278 24.26 -20.49 65.63
C ASP A 278 25.13 -19.80 64.56
N ALA A 279 25.44 -20.51 63.47
CA ALA A 279 26.19 -19.97 62.32
C ALA A 279 25.61 -20.41 60.96
N PRO A 280 24.37 -20.01 60.57
CA PRO A 280 23.74 -20.43 59.32
C PRO A 280 24.50 -19.98 58.07
N GLN A 281 24.65 -20.87 57.10
CA GLN A 281 25.29 -20.57 55.81
C GLN A 281 24.32 -19.94 54.82
N VAL A 282 24.87 -19.34 53.76
CA VAL A 282 24.11 -18.95 52.56
C VAL A 282 24.61 -19.82 51.39
N VAL A 283 23.69 -20.55 50.75
CA VAL A 283 23.94 -21.28 49.51
C VAL A 283 23.55 -20.39 48.34
N GLU A 284 24.40 -20.27 47.33
CA GLU A 284 24.23 -19.32 46.23
C GLU A 284 24.40 -20.01 44.87
N ALA A 285 23.54 -19.65 43.91
CA ALA A 285 23.61 -20.14 42.53
C ALA A 285 23.36 -19.00 41.53
N ARG A 286 24.25 -18.84 40.55
CA ARG A 286 24.01 -18.00 39.37
C ARG A 286 23.29 -18.82 38.31
N LEU A 287 22.25 -18.24 37.72
CA LEU A 287 21.39 -18.91 36.75
C LEU A 287 20.81 -17.90 35.76
N ALA A 288 20.46 -18.35 34.56
CA ALA A 288 19.58 -17.59 33.67
C ALA A 288 18.12 -17.78 34.12
N LEU A 289 17.34 -16.69 34.15
CA LEU A 289 15.89 -16.74 34.30
C LEU A 289 15.22 -16.13 33.08
N GLU A 290 14.12 -16.75 32.65
CA GLU A 290 13.21 -16.20 31.65
C GLU A 290 12.15 -15.32 32.32
N ALA A 291 11.72 -14.26 31.62
CA ALA A 291 10.77 -13.27 32.12
C ALA A 291 9.44 -13.88 32.60
N GLY A 292 8.74 -13.15 33.49
CA GLY A 292 7.45 -13.56 34.08
C GLY A 292 7.59 -14.22 35.46
N GLU A 293 6.47 -14.71 35.99
CA GLU A 293 6.44 -15.38 37.29
C GLU A 293 7.20 -16.72 37.27
N ARG A 294 8.13 -16.89 38.23
CA ARG A 294 8.89 -18.13 38.46
C ARG A 294 8.73 -18.60 39.90
N ARG A 295 8.64 -19.92 40.11
CA ARG A 295 8.71 -20.50 41.46
C ARG A 295 10.15 -20.84 41.81
N VAL A 296 10.76 -20.04 42.68
CA VAL A 296 12.09 -20.30 43.25
C VAL A 296 11.93 -21.11 44.55
N SER A 297 12.78 -22.10 44.76
CA SER A 297 12.60 -23.05 45.87
C SER A 297 13.88 -23.73 46.36
N ALA A 298 13.83 -24.24 47.58
CA ALA A 298 14.90 -24.86 48.33
C ALA A 298 14.42 -26.23 48.86
N ARG A 299 14.92 -27.34 48.31
CA ARG A 299 14.50 -28.72 48.63
C ARG A 299 15.50 -29.45 49.51
N PHE A 300 15.03 -30.06 50.60
CA PHE A 300 15.83 -30.99 51.39
C PHE A 300 15.94 -32.36 50.67
N LEU A 301 17.17 -32.86 50.48
CA LEU A 301 17.45 -34.01 49.62
C LEU A 301 17.68 -35.33 50.36
N ASN A 302 18.43 -35.32 51.46
CA ASN A 302 18.91 -36.52 52.14
C ASN A 302 18.37 -36.62 53.58
N ASP A 303 17.06 -36.75 53.69
CA ASP A 303 16.35 -37.15 54.91
C ASP A 303 17.02 -38.37 55.60
N TYR A 304 17.06 -38.36 56.93
CA TYR A 304 17.67 -39.42 57.77
C TYR A 304 17.04 -39.43 59.16
N TYR A 305 16.42 -40.55 59.52
CA TYR A 305 15.71 -40.74 60.79
C TYR A 305 16.09 -42.07 61.43
N HIS A 306 16.65 -42.02 62.65
CA HIS A 306 17.09 -43.15 63.47
C HIS A 306 16.72 -42.90 64.94
N PRO A 307 15.44 -43.00 65.33
CA PRO A 307 14.95 -42.53 66.64
C PRO A 307 15.51 -43.29 67.85
N GLU A 308 16.00 -44.52 67.65
CA GLU A 308 16.61 -45.38 68.67
C GLU A 308 18.08 -45.04 68.97
N ASP A 309 18.65 -44.00 68.35
CA ASP A 309 20.06 -43.66 68.56
C ASP A 309 20.36 -43.25 70.02
N PRO A 310 21.43 -43.75 70.67
CA PRO A 310 21.81 -43.32 72.00
C PRO A 310 22.20 -41.84 72.10
N ASP A 311 22.68 -41.21 71.01
CA ASP A 311 22.87 -39.75 70.95
C ASP A 311 21.62 -39.07 70.36
N PRO A 312 20.89 -38.23 71.13
CA PRO A 312 19.78 -37.45 70.61
C PRO A 312 20.12 -36.60 69.38
N ALA A 313 21.36 -36.15 69.24
CA ALA A 313 21.81 -35.37 68.08
C ALA A 313 22.05 -36.21 66.81
N GLN A 314 22.00 -37.55 66.90
CA GLN A 314 22.12 -38.47 65.77
C GLN A 314 20.79 -39.13 65.37
N ARG A 315 19.67 -38.72 65.97
CA ARG A 315 18.35 -39.34 65.72
C ARG A 315 17.63 -38.86 64.48
N ASP A 316 17.87 -37.62 64.06
CA ASP A 316 17.00 -36.93 63.11
C ASP A 316 17.78 -35.85 62.37
N ARG A 317 17.62 -35.76 61.06
CA ARG A 317 18.35 -34.82 60.20
C ARG A 317 17.37 -33.84 59.57
N ASN A 318 17.35 -32.62 60.11
CA ASN A 318 16.41 -31.58 59.69
C ASN A 318 17.11 -30.50 58.86
N LEU A 319 16.39 -29.90 57.91
CA LEU A 319 16.86 -28.72 57.16
C LEU A 319 15.96 -27.52 57.43
N TYR A 320 16.57 -26.39 57.83
CA TYR A 320 15.89 -25.15 58.14
C TYR A 320 16.26 -24.07 57.11
N ILE A 321 15.25 -23.40 56.57
CA ILE A 321 15.41 -22.31 55.61
C ILE A 321 14.94 -21.00 56.24
N GLY A 322 15.87 -20.06 56.47
CA GLY A 322 15.56 -18.76 57.08
C GLY A 322 15.09 -17.70 56.07
N TRP A 323 15.61 -17.73 54.85
CA TRP A 323 15.11 -16.90 53.74
C TRP A 323 15.54 -17.43 52.37
N ILE A 324 14.80 -17.04 51.33
CA ILE A 324 15.18 -17.15 49.91
C ILE A 324 15.30 -15.74 49.34
N GLU A 325 16.35 -15.45 48.58
CA GLU A 325 16.63 -14.13 48.03
C GLU A 325 17.04 -14.22 46.56
N VAL A 326 16.45 -13.38 45.72
CA VAL A 326 16.76 -13.26 44.30
C VAL A 326 17.36 -11.88 44.03
N LEU A 327 18.54 -11.84 43.42
CA LEU A 327 19.17 -10.62 42.92
C LEU A 327 19.32 -10.68 41.40
N GLY A 328 18.92 -9.61 40.72
CA GLY A 328 19.16 -9.46 39.29
C GLY A 328 18.10 -8.60 38.59
N PRO A 329 18.17 -8.48 37.26
CA PRO A 329 19.19 -9.09 36.41
C PRO A 329 20.59 -8.49 36.65
N LEU A 330 21.63 -9.30 36.43
CA LEU A 330 23.04 -9.00 36.73
C LEU A 330 23.85 -8.61 35.49
N ASP A 331 23.37 -9.04 34.32
CA ASP A 331 23.84 -8.63 33.01
C ASP A 331 23.30 -7.23 32.64
N PRO A 332 23.98 -6.47 31.77
CA PRO A 332 23.37 -5.29 31.14
C PRO A 332 22.26 -5.74 30.16
N PRO A 333 21.15 -4.99 30.02
CA PRO A 333 20.07 -5.38 29.12
C PRO A 333 20.53 -5.39 27.66
N ALA A 334 20.06 -6.37 26.89
CA ALA A 334 20.43 -6.54 25.49
C ALA A 334 20.01 -5.32 24.64
N ILE A 335 20.99 -4.68 23.99
CA ILE A 335 20.76 -3.52 23.11
C ILE A 335 20.06 -3.92 21.81
N THR A 336 19.30 -2.98 21.23
CA THR A 336 18.54 -3.26 20.00
C THR A 336 19.45 -3.41 18.77
N PRO A 337 18.97 -4.03 17.67
CA PRO A 337 19.66 -4.00 16.38
C PRO A 337 19.93 -2.59 15.84
N PHE A 338 19.14 -1.58 16.24
CA PHE A 338 19.38 -0.18 15.88
C PHE A 338 20.53 0.43 16.69
N GLN A 339 20.56 0.24 18.01
CA GLN A 339 21.69 0.63 18.85
C GLN A 339 22.98 -0.04 18.35
N SER A 340 22.93 -1.34 18.05
CA SER A 340 24.08 -2.08 17.50
C SER A 340 24.61 -1.48 16.21
N ARG A 341 23.74 -1.09 15.25
CA ARG A 341 24.15 -0.38 14.03
C ARG A 341 24.70 1.03 14.30
N LEU A 342 24.12 1.76 15.26
CA LEU A 342 24.52 3.11 15.64
C LEU A 342 25.89 3.10 16.36
N LEU A 343 26.15 2.11 17.21
CA LEU A 343 27.46 1.87 17.82
C LEU A 343 28.48 1.41 16.77
N ALA A 344 28.13 0.49 15.87
CA ALA A 344 29.02 0.06 14.79
C ALA A 344 29.40 1.21 13.84
N ARG A 345 28.48 2.14 13.54
CA ARG A 345 28.75 3.30 12.65
C ARG A 345 29.57 4.40 13.32
N PHE A 346 29.41 4.61 14.63
CA PHE A 346 29.95 5.79 15.33
C PHE A 346 30.95 5.45 16.46
N GLY A 347 31.33 4.18 16.64
CA GLY A 347 32.21 3.69 17.70
C GLY A 347 31.51 3.46 19.05
N PRO A 348 32.22 2.98 20.08
CA PRO A 348 31.68 2.84 21.44
C PRO A 348 31.82 4.10 22.30
N GLU A 349 32.87 4.90 22.09
CA GLU A 349 33.31 5.97 23.01
C GLU A 349 32.39 7.21 23.04
N LEU A 350 32.45 7.96 24.15
CA LEU A 350 31.50 9.03 24.46
C LEU A 350 32.13 10.43 24.30
N GLY A 351 31.47 11.29 23.52
CA GLY A 351 31.86 12.70 23.37
C GLY A 351 30.83 13.51 22.57
N SER A 352 30.77 14.83 22.82
CA SER A 352 29.78 15.74 22.20
C SER A 352 29.82 15.71 20.66
N ARG A 353 31.04 15.68 20.08
CA ARG A 353 31.24 15.54 18.63
C ARG A 353 30.55 14.30 18.04
N ARG A 354 30.53 13.18 18.77
CA ARG A 354 29.89 11.93 18.34
C ARG A 354 28.36 12.04 18.41
N LEU A 355 27.79 12.59 19.49
CA LEU A 355 26.34 12.81 19.56
C LEU A 355 25.88 13.71 18.41
N ARG A 356 26.60 14.80 18.11
CA ARG A 356 26.23 15.69 16.99
C ARG A 356 26.18 14.95 15.65
N ALA A 357 27.14 14.07 15.36
CA ALA A 357 27.12 13.22 14.15
C ALA A 357 25.96 12.20 14.14
N ILE A 358 25.61 11.62 15.29
CA ILE A 358 24.43 10.75 15.45
C ILE A 358 23.14 11.54 15.15
N LEU A 359 22.98 12.72 15.77
CA LEU A 359 21.82 13.60 15.58
C LEU A 359 21.70 14.07 14.12
N GLU A 360 22.81 14.42 13.48
CA GLU A 360 22.87 14.84 12.08
C GLU A 360 22.44 13.72 11.12
N HIS A 361 22.95 12.49 11.31
CA HIS A 361 22.54 11.32 10.54
C HIS A 361 21.06 10.97 10.74
N LEU A 362 20.58 10.92 11.99
CA LEU A 362 19.19 10.59 12.30
C LEU A 362 18.23 11.66 11.78
N ALA A 363 18.53 12.95 11.98
CA ALA A 363 17.75 14.05 11.41
C ALA A 363 17.72 14.01 9.88
N THR A 364 18.85 13.71 9.23
CA THR A 364 18.91 13.64 7.76
C THR A 364 18.03 12.53 7.20
N ARG A 365 18.05 11.33 7.80
CA ARG A 365 17.18 10.21 7.35
C ARG A 365 15.71 10.38 7.76
N ALA A 366 15.44 10.96 8.93
CA ALA A 366 14.08 11.16 9.45
C ALA A 366 13.33 12.27 8.71
N TRP A 367 14.00 13.39 8.42
CA TRP A 367 13.40 14.55 7.75
C TRP A 367 13.69 14.60 6.25
N ARG A 368 14.44 13.62 5.73
CA ARG A 368 14.70 13.36 4.30
C ARG A 368 15.30 14.56 3.56
N ARG A 369 16.17 15.32 4.25
CA ARG A 369 16.99 16.42 3.71
C ARG A 369 18.27 16.53 4.52
N PRO A 370 19.35 17.18 4.05
CA PRO A 370 20.51 17.48 4.88
C PRO A 370 20.08 18.22 6.17
N ALA A 371 20.49 17.70 7.33
CA ALA A 371 20.26 18.38 8.60
C ALA A 371 21.16 19.62 8.71
N SER A 372 20.59 20.77 9.10
CA SER A 372 21.40 21.99 9.25
C SER A 372 22.13 22.01 10.60
N PRO A 373 23.24 22.77 10.75
CA PRO A 373 23.87 22.97 12.06
C PRO A 373 22.92 23.53 13.13
N ALA A 374 21.90 24.29 12.71
CA ALA A 374 20.85 24.81 13.59
C ALA A 374 19.83 23.73 14.02
N ASP A 375 19.55 22.74 13.17
CA ASP A 375 18.72 21.58 13.51
C ASP A 375 19.42 20.69 14.53
N VAL A 376 20.68 20.32 14.27
CA VAL A 376 21.51 19.52 15.18
C VAL A 376 21.66 20.22 16.54
N ALA A 377 21.93 21.53 16.55
CA ALA A 377 22.00 22.31 17.78
C ALA A 377 20.65 22.45 18.50
N ARG A 378 19.50 22.40 17.80
CA ARG A 378 18.17 22.36 18.44
C ARG A 378 17.94 21.03 19.12
N LEU A 379 18.22 19.91 18.45
CA LEU A 379 18.09 18.56 19.01
C LEU A 379 19.03 18.39 20.22
N GLU A 380 20.29 18.80 20.11
CA GLU A 380 21.27 18.71 21.20
C GLU A 380 20.82 19.45 22.47
N ARG A 381 20.16 20.62 22.34
CA ARG A 381 19.56 21.36 23.48
C ARG A 381 18.32 20.73 24.09
N LEU A 382 17.63 19.83 23.39
CA LEU A 382 16.49 19.08 23.94
C LEU A 382 16.94 17.84 24.72
N THR A 383 18.15 17.33 24.45
CA THR A 383 18.71 16.21 25.22
C THR A 383 19.13 16.66 26.63
N PRO A 384 18.83 15.89 27.70
CA PRO A 384 19.25 16.25 29.05
C PRO A 384 20.78 16.25 29.17
N ALA A 385 21.33 17.30 29.78
CA ALA A 385 22.76 17.41 30.05
C ALA A 385 23.15 16.56 31.26
N GLY A 386 24.28 15.85 31.18
CA GLY A 386 24.76 14.93 32.21
C GLY A 386 24.30 13.48 32.06
N SER A 387 23.20 13.22 31.35
CA SER A 387 22.69 11.86 31.10
C SER A 387 23.53 11.07 30.09
N GLY A 388 23.48 9.74 30.18
CA GLY A 388 24.09 8.81 29.23
C GLY A 388 23.62 8.98 27.78
N LEU A 389 24.38 8.41 26.83
CA LEU A 389 24.12 8.56 25.39
C LEU A 389 22.74 8.04 25.00
N GLU A 390 22.33 6.92 25.59
CA GLU A 390 21.11 6.19 25.30
C GLU A 390 19.89 7.06 25.63
N VAL A 391 19.86 7.67 26.82
CA VAL A 391 18.84 8.64 27.23
C VAL A 391 18.81 9.84 26.28
N ARG A 392 19.97 10.40 25.94
CA ARG A 392 20.06 11.56 25.06
C ARG A 392 19.62 11.25 23.63
N VAL A 393 19.87 10.05 23.12
CA VAL A 393 19.37 9.59 21.82
C VAL A 393 17.87 9.29 21.89
N GLN A 394 17.34 8.71 22.97
CA GLN A 394 15.89 8.56 23.18
C GLN A 394 15.19 9.94 23.09
N THR A 395 15.60 10.92 23.90
CA THR A 395 14.98 12.26 23.89
C THR A 395 15.04 12.91 22.52
N ALA A 396 16.15 12.73 21.79
CA ALA A 396 16.28 13.21 20.43
C ALA A 396 15.37 12.47 19.43
N LEU A 397 15.15 11.15 19.58
CA LEU A 397 14.19 10.40 18.76
C LEU A 397 12.76 10.90 18.98
N VAL A 398 12.35 11.16 20.23
CA VAL A 398 11.02 11.76 20.51
C VAL A 398 10.87 13.11 19.80
N ALA A 399 11.88 13.97 19.88
CA ALA A 399 11.89 15.27 19.21
C ALA A 399 11.95 15.17 17.67
N LEU A 400 12.61 14.15 17.13
CA LEU A 400 12.70 13.89 15.68
C LEU A 400 11.37 13.41 15.09
N LEU A 401 10.73 12.43 15.75
CA LEU A 401 9.51 11.77 15.30
C LEU A 401 8.26 12.65 15.48
N SER A 402 8.21 13.46 16.55
CA SER A 402 7.14 14.45 16.78
C SER A 402 7.25 15.69 15.89
N ALA A 403 8.36 15.87 15.15
CA ALA A 403 8.56 17.07 14.33
C ALA A 403 7.67 17.05 13.07
N PRO A 404 7.07 18.19 12.65
CA PRO A 404 6.35 18.29 11.39
C PRO A 404 7.17 17.86 10.16
N ARG A 405 8.51 17.97 10.21
CA ARG A 405 9.40 17.51 9.13
C ARG A 405 9.55 15.98 9.04
N PHE A 406 9.21 15.24 10.08
CA PHE A 406 9.07 13.78 10.03
C PHE A 406 7.66 13.38 9.58
N LEU A 407 6.64 14.01 10.17
CA LEU A 407 5.23 13.73 9.87
C LEU A 407 4.82 14.13 8.44
N TYR A 408 5.46 15.13 7.83
CA TYR A 408 5.18 15.60 6.47
C TYR A 408 6.36 15.40 5.52
N ARG A 409 6.05 15.07 4.26
CA ARG A 409 6.98 15.18 3.13
C ARG A 409 7.03 16.65 2.71
N VAL A 410 7.93 17.39 3.33
CA VAL A 410 8.11 18.83 3.07
C VAL A 410 9.11 19.04 1.94
N GLU A 411 8.62 19.56 0.83
CA GLU A 411 9.38 20.09 -0.30
C GLU A 411 9.35 21.63 -0.19
N GLU A 412 10.50 22.27 -0.02
CA GLU A 412 10.61 23.70 0.31
C GLU A 412 10.93 24.53 -0.94
N ASP A 413 10.22 25.63 -1.19
CA ASP A 413 10.51 26.49 -2.34
C ASP A 413 11.63 27.50 -2.02
N PRO A 414 12.76 27.51 -2.77
CA PRO A 414 13.83 28.48 -2.55
C PRO A 414 13.36 29.93 -2.76
N PRO A 415 13.86 30.91 -1.97
CA PRO A 415 13.55 32.32 -2.16
C PRO A 415 13.85 32.79 -3.59
N GLY A 416 12.90 33.47 -4.23
CA GLY A 416 13.03 33.96 -5.61
C GLY A 416 12.81 32.93 -6.71
N SER A 417 12.27 31.75 -6.39
CA SER A 417 11.91 30.73 -7.41
C SER A 417 10.85 31.22 -8.41
N SER A 418 10.98 30.78 -9.65
CA SER A 418 9.97 30.90 -10.72
C SER A 418 8.69 30.12 -10.43
N ALA A 419 7.59 30.43 -11.13
CA ALA A 419 6.27 29.79 -10.93
C ALA A 419 6.27 28.24 -10.96
N SER A 420 7.22 27.62 -11.68
CA SER A 420 7.57 26.20 -11.60
C SER A 420 9.05 26.05 -11.28
N ARG A 421 9.43 25.03 -10.50
CA ARG A 421 10.82 24.65 -10.23
C ARG A 421 11.05 23.15 -10.36
N ALA A 422 12.29 22.76 -10.63
CA ALA A 422 12.72 21.37 -10.47
C ALA A 422 12.82 21.00 -8.98
N LEU A 423 12.71 19.70 -8.70
CA LEU A 423 13.03 19.12 -7.40
C LEU A 423 14.53 18.95 -7.21
N ASN A 424 15.00 19.01 -5.98
CA ASN A 424 16.37 18.60 -5.64
C ASN A 424 16.47 17.08 -5.42
N GLY A 425 17.70 16.55 -5.36
CA GLY A 425 17.95 15.11 -5.24
C GLY A 425 17.26 14.44 -4.04
N TYR A 426 17.13 15.12 -2.90
CA TYR A 426 16.48 14.57 -1.70
C TYR A 426 14.95 14.53 -1.84
N GLU A 427 14.37 15.52 -2.50
CA GLU A 427 12.94 15.55 -2.83
C GLU A 427 12.59 14.45 -3.84
N LEU A 428 13.41 14.29 -4.89
CA LEU A 428 13.24 13.24 -5.90
C LEU A 428 13.42 11.84 -5.29
N ALA A 429 14.46 11.63 -4.46
CA ALA A 429 14.65 10.41 -3.67
C ALA A 429 13.43 10.09 -2.80
N THR A 430 12.86 11.11 -2.15
CA THR A 430 11.65 10.96 -1.31
C THR A 430 10.42 10.59 -2.15
N ARG A 431 10.20 11.20 -3.32
CA ARG A 431 9.08 10.80 -4.18
C ARG A 431 9.26 9.35 -4.67
N LEU A 432 10.46 8.99 -5.09
CA LEU A 432 10.79 7.64 -5.59
C LEU A 432 10.66 6.55 -4.50
N SER A 433 11.21 6.77 -3.31
CA SER A 433 11.18 5.78 -2.22
C SER A 433 9.77 5.57 -1.67
N TYR A 434 8.95 6.63 -1.58
CA TYR A 434 7.56 6.49 -1.12
C TYR A 434 6.62 5.93 -2.19
N LEU A 435 6.90 6.13 -3.49
CA LEU A 435 6.20 5.45 -4.57
C LEU A 435 6.40 3.93 -4.49
N VAL A 436 7.66 3.45 -4.41
CA VAL A 436 7.95 2.02 -4.54
C VAL A 436 7.91 1.26 -3.21
N TRP A 437 8.38 1.86 -2.11
CA TRP A 437 8.49 1.22 -0.79
C TRP A 437 7.56 1.81 0.28
N SER A 438 6.84 2.91 -0.02
CA SER A 438 6.05 3.67 0.96
C SER A 438 6.85 3.99 2.23
N SER A 439 8.14 4.33 2.09
CA SER A 439 9.11 4.46 3.18
C SER A 439 10.22 5.45 2.85
N THR A 440 11.05 5.80 3.83
CA THR A 440 12.20 6.72 3.68
C THR A 440 13.27 6.12 2.73
N PRO A 441 14.04 6.95 1.99
CA PRO A 441 15.16 6.47 1.20
C PRO A 441 16.19 5.67 2.02
N ASP A 442 16.87 4.74 1.36
CA ASP A 442 18.03 4.06 1.93
C ASP A 442 19.33 4.86 1.71
N GLU A 443 20.45 4.36 2.23
CA GLU A 443 21.71 5.09 2.18
C GLU A 443 22.27 5.27 0.77
N GLU A 444 21.98 4.33 -0.13
CA GLU A 444 22.36 4.42 -1.55
C GLU A 444 21.58 5.52 -2.26
N LEU A 445 20.25 5.54 -2.11
CA LEU A 445 19.41 6.56 -2.73
C LEU A 445 19.67 7.96 -2.12
N PHE A 446 19.98 8.04 -0.82
CA PHE A 446 20.44 9.28 -0.19
C PHE A 446 21.84 9.71 -0.66
N ALA A 447 22.74 8.79 -1.05
CA ALA A 447 24.03 9.15 -1.64
C ALA A 447 23.83 9.76 -3.04
N CYS A 448 23.04 9.14 -3.91
CA CYS A 448 22.69 9.71 -5.22
C CYS A 448 21.98 11.07 -5.11
N ALA A 449 21.22 11.28 -4.03
CA ALA A 449 20.60 12.57 -3.71
C ALA A 449 21.62 13.63 -3.24
N ALA A 450 22.60 13.23 -2.42
CA ALA A 450 23.66 14.11 -1.89
C ALA A 450 24.64 14.56 -2.97
N ASP A 451 25.08 13.63 -3.83
CA ASP A 451 26.00 13.88 -4.94
C ASP A 451 25.32 14.59 -6.13
N GLY A 452 24.00 14.82 -6.04
CA GLY A 452 23.19 15.43 -7.11
C GLY A 452 23.04 14.56 -8.36
N THR A 453 23.49 13.32 -8.34
CA THR A 453 23.49 12.41 -9.51
C THR A 453 22.12 11.85 -9.84
N LEU A 454 21.19 11.79 -8.87
CA LEU A 454 19.85 11.23 -9.05
C LEU A 454 18.96 11.98 -10.06
N THR A 455 19.31 13.21 -10.45
CA THR A 455 18.60 13.97 -11.49
C THR A 455 19.00 13.58 -12.91
N ARG A 456 20.01 12.71 -13.08
CA ARG A 456 20.41 12.14 -14.37
C ARG A 456 19.49 10.97 -14.73
N PRO A 457 18.86 10.93 -15.93
CA PRO A 457 17.87 9.91 -16.27
C PRO A 457 18.34 8.47 -16.08
N GLU A 458 19.59 8.18 -16.46
CA GLU A 458 20.20 6.85 -16.35
C GLU A 458 20.48 6.41 -14.89
N VAL A 459 20.65 7.37 -13.98
CA VAL A 459 20.79 7.10 -12.54
C VAL A 459 19.40 6.91 -11.90
N LEU A 460 18.41 7.70 -12.34
CA LEU A 460 17.03 7.58 -11.89
C LEU A 460 16.42 6.22 -12.30
N ASP A 461 16.67 5.77 -13.54
CA ASP A 461 16.26 4.47 -14.04
C ASP A 461 16.90 3.32 -13.24
N ALA A 462 18.22 3.34 -13.07
CA ALA A 462 18.93 2.30 -12.30
C ALA A 462 18.45 2.24 -10.84
N GLN A 463 18.13 3.38 -10.23
CA GLN A 463 17.56 3.42 -8.88
C GLN A 463 16.10 2.91 -8.86
N LEU A 464 15.25 3.28 -9.82
CA LEU A 464 13.88 2.74 -9.94
C LEU A 464 13.90 1.21 -10.06
N GLU A 465 14.73 0.67 -10.95
CA GLU A 465 14.89 -0.77 -11.18
C GLU A 465 15.36 -1.50 -9.89
N ARG A 466 16.36 -0.95 -9.20
CA ARG A 466 16.87 -1.48 -7.92
C ARG A 466 15.78 -1.51 -6.83
N LEU A 467 14.99 -0.43 -6.72
CA LEU A 467 13.89 -0.35 -5.76
C LEU A 467 12.78 -1.36 -6.08
N LEU A 468 12.47 -1.59 -7.35
CA LEU A 468 11.44 -2.55 -7.79
C LEU A 468 11.84 -4.02 -7.56
N HIS A 469 13.13 -4.35 -7.75
CA HIS A 469 13.62 -5.70 -7.47
C HIS A 469 13.66 -6.04 -5.97
N SER A 470 13.75 -5.04 -5.09
CA SER A 470 13.78 -5.22 -3.64
C SER A 470 12.49 -5.87 -3.08
N PRO A 471 12.56 -6.76 -2.08
CA PRO A 471 11.38 -7.27 -1.38
C PRO A 471 10.45 -6.19 -0.81
N ARG A 472 10.98 -4.98 -0.52
CA ARG A 472 10.19 -3.82 -0.08
C ARG A 472 9.19 -3.32 -1.14
N ALA A 473 9.38 -3.64 -2.42
CA ALA A 473 8.43 -3.29 -3.49
C ALA A 473 7.04 -3.92 -3.32
N ARG A 474 6.89 -4.91 -2.43
CA ARG A 474 5.56 -5.38 -1.98
C ARG A 474 4.70 -4.23 -1.41
N ALA A 475 5.29 -3.18 -0.86
CA ALA A 475 4.56 -1.98 -0.43
C ALA A 475 3.76 -1.31 -1.56
N LEU A 476 4.19 -1.39 -2.83
CA LEU A 476 3.39 -0.91 -3.96
C LEU A 476 2.15 -1.78 -4.19
N ALA A 477 2.20 -3.08 -3.93
CA ALA A 477 1.01 -3.94 -3.98
C ALA A 477 0.06 -3.64 -2.80
N ASP A 478 0.58 -3.66 -1.58
CA ASP A 478 -0.21 -3.45 -0.35
C ASP A 478 -0.74 -2.00 -0.24
N GLY A 479 -0.05 -1.03 -0.86
CA GLY A 479 -0.34 0.39 -0.89
C GLY A 479 -1.18 0.84 -2.09
N PHE A 480 -0.74 0.57 -3.33
CA PHE A 480 -1.49 0.95 -4.53
C PHE A 480 -2.54 -0.12 -4.91
N ALA A 481 -2.12 -1.36 -5.20
CA ALA A 481 -3.01 -2.36 -5.80
C ALA A 481 -4.18 -2.74 -4.86
N ALA A 482 -3.93 -2.89 -3.56
CA ALA A 482 -4.98 -3.15 -2.56
C ALA A 482 -6.05 -2.05 -2.46
N GLN A 483 -5.72 -0.81 -2.86
CA GLN A 483 -6.63 0.33 -2.85
C GLN A 483 -7.33 0.50 -4.20
N TRP A 484 -6.58 0.48 -5.31
CA TRP A 484 -7.11 0.50 -6.68
C TRP A 484 -8.15 -0.60 -6.92
N LEU A 485 -7.83 -1.84 -6.52
CA LEU A 485 -8.72 -3.01 -6.66
C LEU A 485 -9.76 -3.11 -5.53
N GLN A 486 -9.76 -2.16 -4.59
CA GLN A 486 -10.74 -2.01 -3.49
C GLN A 486 -10.75 -3.16 -2.46
N LEU A 487 -9.64 -3.93 -2.34
CA LEU A 487 -9.50 -5.13 -1.50
C LEU A 487 -9.67 -4.87 0.01
N ARG A 488 -9.48 -3.63 0.45
CA ARG A 488 -9.78 -3.18 1.83
C ARG A 488 -11.29 -3.19 2.14
N SER A 489 -12.16 -3.32 1.12
CA SER A 489 -13.61 -3.46 1.32
C SER A 489 -13.99 -4.84 1.85
N LEU A 490 -13.18 -5.88 1.60
CA LEU A 490 -13.43 -7.25 2.06
C LEU A 490 -13.69 -7.32 3.57
N ASP A 491 -12.94 -6.55 4.37
CA ASP A 491 -13.06 -6.57 5.85
C ASP A 491 -14.40 -6.03 6.36
N LYS A 492 -15.12 -5.27 5.52
CA LYS A 492 -16.46 -4.74 5.79
C LYS A 492 -17.58 -5.60 5.21
N LEU A 493 -17.26 -6.52 4.29
CA LEU A 493 -18.24 -7.36 3.61
C LEU A 493 -18.51 -8.64 4.39
N ARG A 494 -19.79 -8.98 4.52
CA ARG A 494 -20.28 -10.19 5.16
C ARG A 494 -21.24 -10.88 4.17
N PRO A 495 -20.75 -11.82 3.35
CA PRO A 495 -21.60 -12.81 2.69
C PRO A 495 -22.48 -13.52 3.71
N ASP A 496 -23.68 -13.94 3.29
CA ASP A 496 -24.63 -14.62 4.17
C ASP A 496 -24.06 -15.99 4.60
N PRO A 497 -23.82 -16.23 5.91
CA PRO A 497 -23.21 -17.47 6.38
C PRO A 497 -24.10 -18.71 6.20
N ALA A 498 -25.41 -18.55 5.96
CA ALA A 498 -26.31 -19.65 5.63
C ALA A 498 -26.18 -20.08 4.14
N LEU A 499 -25.69 -19.20 3.27
CA LEU A 499 -25.47 -19.45 1.84
C LEU A 499 -24.00 -19.74 1.51
N PHE A 500 -23.07 -19.15 2.26
CA PHE A 500 -21.62 -19.19 2.03
C PHE A 500 -20.84 -19.58 3.31
N PRO A 501 -21.12 -20.77 3.89
CA PRO A 501 -20.53 -21.19 5.17
C PRO A 501 -19.00 -21.37 5.14
N GLU A 502 -18.37 -21.48 3.95
CA GLU A 502 -16.91 -21.49 3.82
C GLU A 502 -16.24 -20.10 3.87
N TYR A 503 -17.01 -18.99 3.90
CA TYR A 503 -16.45 -17.64 3.96
C TYR A 503 -16.07 -17.23 5.39
N ASP A 504 -14.88 -17.65 5.81
CA ASP A 504 -14.25 -17.24 7.08
C ASP A 504 -13.25 -16.06 6.90
N ASP A 505 -12.61 -15.65 8.00
CA ASP A 505 -11.58 -14.61 7.99
C ASP A 505 -10.30 -15.03 7.25
N ALA A 506 -10.01 -16.34 7.18
CA ALA A 506 -8.79 -16.88 6.60
C ALA A 506 -8.91 -17.07 5.08
N LEU A 507 -10.08 -17.46 4.56
CA LEU A 507 -10.38 -17.41 3.13
C LEU A 507 -10.28 -15.96 2.62
N ARG A 508 -10.81 -15.00 3.37
CA ARG A 508 -10.72 -13.57 3.03
C ARG A 508 -9.29 -13.06 2.97
N ALA A 509 -8.42 -13.53 3.87
CA ALA A 509 -7.00 -13.24 3.83
C ALA A 509 -6.36 -13.84 2.56
N ASP A 510 -6.59 -15.14 2.29
CA ASP A 510 -6.07 -15.80 1.10
C ASP A 510 -6.53 -15.10 -0.20
N MET A 511 -7.82 -14.76 -0.33
CA MET A 511 -8.38 -14.05 -1.48
C MET A 511 -7.61 -12.75 -1.76
N ARG A 512 -7.29 -11.98 -0.70
CA ARG A 512 -6.50 -10.75 -0.82
C ARG A 512 -5.07 -11.05 -1.26
N ASP A 513 -4.41 -12.01 -0.63
CA ASP A 513 -3.01 -12.34 -0.93
C ASP A 513 -2.84 -12.99 -2.32
N GLU A 514 -3.82 -13.71 -2.85
CA GLU A 514 -3.86 -14.14 -4.26
C GLU A 514 -3.76 -12.94 -5.21
N THR A 515 -4.64 -11.95 -5.03
CA THR A 515 -4.69 -10.75 -5.88
C THR A 515 -3.39 -9.95 -5.79
N LEU A 516 -2.84 -9.79 -4.58
CA LEU A 516 -1.59 -9.08 -4.37
C LEU A 516 -0.37 -9.86 -4.90
N ALA A 517 -0.39 -11.19 -4.84
CA ALA A 517 0.64 -12.03 -5.44
C ALA A 517 0.61 -12.00 -6.97
N LEU A 518 -0.57 -11.97 -7.61
CA LEU A 518 -0.68 -11.78 -9.07
C LEU A 518 -0.11 -10.42 -9.49
N PHE A 519 -0.45 -9.33 -8.80
CA PHE A 519 0.11 -8.01 -9.08
C PHE A 519 1.64 -7.98 -8.88
N GLN A 520 2.15 -8.59 -7.81
CA GLN A 520 3.60 -8.69 -7.55
C GLN A 520 4.31 -9.55 -8.60
N ALA A 521 3.68 -10.60 -9.13
CA ALA A 521 4.23 -11.40 -10.21
C ALA A 521 4.32 -10.60 -11.51
N VAL A 522 3.28 -9.86 -11.90
CA VAL A 522 3.33 -8.99 -13.09
C VAL A 522 4.41 -7.92 -12.95
N LEU A 523 4.55 -7.31 -11.77
CA LEU A 523 5.56 -6.29 -11.50
C LEU A 523 7.00 -6.83 -11.50
N ARG A 524 7.25 -8.01 -10.91
CA ARG A 524 8.61 -8.55 -10.69
C ARG A 524 9.09 -9.52 -11.77
N GLU A 525 8.19 -10.02 -12.63
CA GLU A 525 8.53 -10.72 -13.88
C GLU A 525 8.56 -9.76 -15.09
N ASP A 526 8.40 -8.44 -14.84
CA ASP A 526 8.18 -7.36 -15.81
C ASP A 526 7.26 -7.74 -16.98
N ARG A 527 6.12 -8.33 -16.63
CA ARG A 527 5.09 -8.74 -17.60
C ARG A 527 4.29 -7.53 -18.08
N SER A 528 3.65 -7.71 -19.24
CA SER A 528 2.63 -6.75 -19.65
C SER A 528 1.52 -6.64 -18.60
N VAL A 529 1.04 -5.41 -18.38
CA VAL A 529 -0.13 -5.11 -17.57
C VAL A 529 -1.34 -5.93 -18.00
N TRP A 530 -1.45 -6.31 -19.28
CA TRP A 530 -2.54 -7.15 -19.77
C TRP A 530 -2.65 -8.48 -19.04
N ASP A 531 -1.57 -9.02 -18.49
CA ASP A 531 -1.61 -10.26 -17.69
C ASP A 531 -2.42 -10.11 -16.39
N LEU A 532 -2.61 -8.88 -15.88
CA LEU A 532 -3.58 -8.63 -14.80
C LEU A 532 -5.01 -9.01 -15.22
N LEU A 533 -5.35 -8.95 -16.51
CA LEU A 533 -6.65 -9.38 -17.04
C LEU A 533 -6.59 -10.78 -17.69
N ARG A 534 -5.52 -11.10 -18.43
CA ARG A 534 -5.42 -12.28 -19.29
C ARG A 534 -4.64 -13.47 -18.73
N ALA A 535 -3.98 -13.35 -17.57
CA ALA A 535 -3.13 -14.43 -17.03
C ALA A 535 -3.88 -15.77 -16.93
N ASP A 536 -3.25 -16.80 -17.46
CA ASP A 536 -3.64 -18.22 -17.39
C ASP A 536 -3.03 -18.93 -16.17
N PHE A 537 -2.67 -18.17 -15.14
CA PHE A 537 -2.16 -18.66 -13.86
C PHE A 537 -2.66 -17.77 -12.72
N SER A 538 -2.67 -18.29 -11.50
CA SER A 538 -2.82 -17.48 -10.28
C SER A 538 -2.07 -18.07 -9.10
N TYR A 539 -2.19 -17.44 -7.92
CA TYR A 539 -1.49 -17.84 -6.70
C TYR A 539 -2.46 -18.46 -5.70
N LEU A 540 -2.44 -19.79 -5.57
CA LEU A 540 -3.42 -20.55 -4.80
C LEU A 540 -2.75 -21.34 -3.67
N ASN A 541 -3.45 -21.44 -2.54
CA ASN A 541 -3.22 -22.48 -1.53
C ASN A 541 -4.37 -23.51 -1.60
N GLU A 542 -4.40 -24.48 -0.70
CA GLU A 542 -5.45 -25.50 -0.67
C GLU A 542 -6.87 -24.92 -0.50
N ARG A 543 -7.04 -23.85 0.29
CA ARG A 543 -8.35 -23.28 0.60
C ARG A 543 -8.95 -22.59 -0.63
N LEU A 544 -8.17 -21.76 -1.33
CA LEU A 544 -8.57 -21.16 -2.61
C LEU A 544 -8.75 -22.21 -3.71
N ALA A 545 -7.83 -23.17 -3.84
CA ALA A 545 -7.94 -24.22 -4.85
C ALA A 545 -9.22 -25.05 -4.68
N ARG A 546 -9.61 -25.34 -3.43
CA ARG A 546 -10.89 -26.01 -3.10
C ARG A 546 -12.11 -25.17 -3.49
N LEU A 547 -12.12 -23.87 -3.19
CA LEU A 547 -13.16 -22.93 -3.65
C LEU A 547 -13.24 -22.86 -5.18
N TYR A 548 -12.10 -22.99 -5.86
CA TYR A 548 -11.99 -22.87 -7.31
C TYR A 548 -12.24 -24.17 -8.07
N GLY A 549 -12.34 -25.31 -7.39
CA GLY A 549 -12.48 -26.64 -8.01
C GLY A 549 -11.18 -27.16 -8.64
N ILE A 550 -10.01 -26.61 -8.25
CA ILE A 550 -8.71 -26.94 -8.84
C ILE A 550 -8.00 -27.99 -7.96
N PRO A 551 -7.75 -29.21 -8.45
CA PRO A 551 -7.08 -30.26 -7.69
C PRO A 551 -5.55 -30.05 -7.62
N GLY A 552 -4.88 -30.82 -6.74
CA GLY A 552 -3.40 -30.91 -6.71
C GLY A 552 -2.68 -29.84 -5.87
N VAL A 553 -3.41 -28.94 -5.21
CA VAL A 553 -2.85 -27.93 -4.29
C VAL A 553 -3.13 -28.34 -2.84
N SER A 554 -2.12 -28.29 -1.97
CA SER A 554 -2.21 -28.75 -0.57
C SER A 554 -1.43 -27.86 0.40
N GLY A 555 -1.94 -27.68 1.62
CA GLY A 555 -1.36 -26.80 2.64
C GLY A 555 -1.58 -25.30 2.41
N ALA A 556 -1.20 -24.50 3.41
CA ALA A 556 -1.57 -23.08 3.52
C ALA A 556 -0.78 -22.10 2.62
N ALA A 557 0.42 -22.46 2.16
CA ALA A 557 1.27 -21.56 1.38
C ALA A 557 0.77 -21.40 -0.07
N LEU A 558 0.55 -20.14 -0.50
CA LEU A 558 0.24 -19.80 -1.88
C LEU A 558 1.37 -20.25 -2.83
N ARG A 559 1.02 -20.79 -4.00
CA ARG A 559 1.97 -21.09 -5.09
C ARG A 559 1.34 -20.77 -6.44
N ARG A 560 2.18 -20.54 -7.45
CA ARG A 560 1.73 -20.35 -8.84
C ARG A 560 1.08 -21.65 -9.34
N VAL A 561 -0.15 -21.57 -9.82
CA VAL A 561 -0.96 -22.68 -10.35
C VAL A 561 -1.56 -22.26 -11.68
N SER A 562 -1.57 -23.16 -12.66
CA SER A 562 -2.19 -22.91 -13.97
C SER A 562 -3.72 -22.88 -13.88
N LEU A 563 -4.33 -21.96 -14.63
CA LEU A 563 -5.76 -21.84 -14.86
C LEU A 563 -6.18 -22.40 -16.23
N GLN A 564 -5.24 -22.94 -17.02
CA GLN A 564 -5.54 -23.56 -18.32
C GLN A 564 -6.56 -24.71 -18.15
N GLY A 565 -7.58 -24.74 -19.01
CA GLY A 565 -8.70 -25.68 -18.90
C GLY A 565 -9.75 -25.35 -17.82
N THR A 566 -9.56 -24.28 -17.04
CA THR A 566 -10.56 -23.75 -16.10
C THR A 566 -11.33 -22.57 -16.72
N PRO A 567 -12.51 -22.19 -16.20
CA PRO A 567 -13.22 -20.97 -16.62
C PRO A 567 -12.58 -19.67 -16.09
N ARG A 568 -11.44 -19.73 -15.37
CA ARG A 568 -10.80 -18.56 -14.75
C ARG A 568 -9.69 -17.98 -15.63
N ARG A 569 -9.49 -16.67 -15.52
CA ARG A 569 -8.45 -15.86 -16.17
C ARG A 569 -8.32 -14.51 -15.45
N GLY A 570 -7.11 -14.14 -15.03
CA GLY A 570 -6.78 -12.85 -14.41
C GLY A 570 -7.67 -12.37 -13.25
N LEU A 571 -7.56 -11.08 -12.92
CA LEU A 571 -8.24 -10.40 -11.81
C LEU A 571 -9.76 -10.55 -11.83
N LEU A 572 -10.40 -10.49 -13.01
CA LEU A 572 -11.86 -10.49 -13.14
C LEU A 572 -12.53 -11.77 -12.63
N THR A 573 -11.77 -12.86 -12.49
CA THR A 573 -12.26 -14.17 -12.04
C THR A 573 -11.74 -14.59 -10.67
N GLN A 574 -11.00 -13.71 -9.97
CA GLN A 574 -10.55 -13.93 -8.60
C GLN A 574 -11.66 -13.61 -7.59
N ALA A 575 -11.79 -14.46 -6.57
CA ALA A 575 -12.83 -14.35 -5.56
C ALA A 575 -12.80 -13.02 -4.79
N ALA A 576 -11.64 -12.40 -4.59
CA ALA A 576 -11.55 -11.07 -3.99
C ALA A 576 -12.38 -10.03 -4.77
N ILE A 577 -12.16 -9.96 -6.09
CA ILE A 577 -12.84 -9.00 -6.99
C ILE A 577 -14.33 -9.33 -7.09
N LEU A 578 -14.66 -10.62 -7.21
CA LEU A 578 -16.04 -11.10 -7.29
C LEU A 578 -16.82 -10.88 -5.98
N THR A 579 -16.15 -10.87 -4.83
CA THR A 579 -16.73 -10.55 -3.51
C THR A 579 -16.94 -9.05 -3.32
N VAL A 580 -15.94 -8.19 -3.59
CA VAL A 580 -16.10 -6.73 -3.44
C VAL A 580 -17.14 -6.12 -4.39
N THR A 581 -17.47 -6.84 -5.46
CA THR A 581 -18.49 -6.46 -6.45
C THR A 581 -19.86 -7.13 -6.24
N SER A 582 -20.12 -7.80 -5.11
CA SER A 582 -21.39 -8.50 -4.84
C SER A 582 -22.23 -7.90 -3.70
N ASN A 583 -23.42 -8.45 -3.45
CA ASN A 583 -24.23 -8.25 -2.25
C ASN A 583 -24.06 -9.45 -1.30
N PRO A 584 -24.37 -9.33 0.01
CA PRO A 584 -24.27 -10.43 0.98
C PRO A 584 -24.85 -11.78 0.54
N ALA A 585 -26.05 -11.77 -0.05
CA ALA A 585 -26.77 -12.99 -0.43
C ALA A 585 -26.74 -13.30 -1.94
N ARG A 586 -26.22 -12.39 -2.79
CA ARG A 586 -26.34 -12.51 -4.26
C ARG A 586 -25.31 -11.70 -5.05
N THR A 587 -25.13 -12.07 -6.31
CA THR A 587 -24.30 -11.33 -7.27
C THR A 587 -24.92 -9.97 -7.62
N SER A 588 -24.13 -9.10 -8.25
CA SER A 588 -24.59 -7.77 -8.69
C SER A 588 -23.89 -7.34 -9.99
N PRO A 589 -24.53 -7.58 -11.16
CA PRO A 589 -24.04 -7.09 -12.45
C PRO A 589 -23.75 -5.57 -12.44
N VAL A 590 -24.62 -4.79 -11.79
CA VAL A 590 -24.46 -3.33 -11.60
C VAL A 590 -23.10 -2.99 -10.96
N LYS A 591 -22.76 -3.63 -9.83
CA LYS A 591 -21.48 -3.40 -9.12
C LYS A 591 -20.28 -3.95 -9.89
N ARG A 592 -20.42 -5.14 -10.49
CA ARG A 592 -19.39 -5.79 -11.32
C ARG A 592 -19.01 -4.93 -12.52
N GLY A 593 -20.00 -4.49 -13.28
CA GLY A 593 -19.87 -3.56 -14.39
C GLY A 593 -19.31 -2.20 -13.98
N LYS A 594 -19.79 -1.63 -12.88
CA LYS A 594 -19.24 -0.36 -12.34
C LYS A 594 -17.74 -0.50 -12.02
N TRP A 595 -17.34 -1.60 -11.39
CA TRP A 595 -15.95 -1.84 -11.02
C TRP A 595 -15.05 -1.97 -12.25
N ILE A 596 -15.51 -2.65 -13.31
CA ILE A 596 -14.81 -2.70 -14.61
C ILE A 596 -14.71 -1.28 -15.21
N LEU A 597 -15.81 -0.53 -15.25
CA LEU A 597 -15.82 0.83 -15.79
C LEU A 597 -14.86 1.80 -15.07
N ASP A 598 -14.84 1.77 -13.74
CA ASP A 598 -14.01 2.66 -12.89
C ASP A 598 -12.55 2.22 -12.80
N ASN A 599 -12.28 0.92 -12.59
CA ASN A 599 -10.94 0.42 -12.26
C ASN A 599 -10.21 -0.24 -13.44
N VAL A 600 -10.90 -0.60 -14.52
CA VAL A 600 -10.30 -1.22 -15.72
C VAL A 600 -10.37 -0.27 -16.94
N LEU A 601 -11.42 0.53 -17.09
CA LEU A 601 -11.68 1.30 -18.32
C LEU A 601 -11.60 2.83 -18.17
N GLY A 602 -11.29 3.36 -16.98
CA GLY A 602 -11.16 4.80 -16.73
C GLY A 602 -12.44 5.63 -16.95
N ALA A 603 -13.59 4.96 -17.11
CA ALA A 603 -14.86 5.56 -17.52
C ALA A 603 -15.95 5.33 -16.46
N PRO A 604 -15.76 5.78 -15.20
CA PRO A 604 -16.71 5.53 -14.11
C PRO A 604 -18.11 6.09 -14.45
N PRO A 605 -19.19 5.34 -14.18
CA PRO A 605 -20.55 5.83 -14.43
C PRO A 605 -20.90 7.00 -13.50
N PRO A 606 -21.80 7.90 -13.92
CA PRO A 606 -22.26 9.01 -13.09
C PRO A 606 -22.97 8.51 -11.81
N PRO A 607 -23.10 9.35 -10.77
CA PRO A 607 -23.85 8.99 -9.57
C PRO A 607 -25.32 8.67 -9.91
N PRO A 608 -25.95 7.70 -9.23
CA PRO A 608 -27.34 7.33 -9.49
C PRO A 608 -28.29 8.49 -9.16
N PRO A 609 -29.43 8.62 -9.87
CA PRO A 609 -30.44 9.62 -9.55
C PRO A 609 -30.99 9.47 -8.12
N PRO A 610 -31.38 10.57 -7.45
CA PRO A 610 -32.04 10.49 -6.15
C PRO A 610 -33.37 9.73 -6.22
N GLY A 611 -33.62 8.84 -5.26
CA GLY A 611 -34.93 8.18 -5.10
C GLY A 611 -35.23 7.02 -6.07
N VAL A 612 -34.24 6.51 -6.82
CA VAL A 612 -34.43 5.29 -7.64
C VAL A 612 -34.83 4.11 -6.74
N PRO A 613 -35.93 3.39 -7.04
CA PRO A 613 -36.34 2.23 -6.27
C PRO A 613 -35.38 1.05 -6.47
N LEU A 614 -35.11 0.31 -5.39
CA LEU A 614 -34.36 -0.94 -5.45
C LEU A 614 -35.15 -1.99 -6.24
N ILE A 615 -34.44 -2.86 -6.97
CA ILE A 615 -35.03 -4.06 -7.57
C ILE A 615 -35.53 -4.99 -6.45
N ASP A 616 -36.67 -5.64 -6.64
CA ASP A 616 -37.20 -6.62 -5.69
C ASP A 616 -36.21 -7.81 -5.51
N GLU A 617 -35.71 -7.95 -4.28
CA GLU A 617 -34.78 -8.99 -3.84
C GLU A 617 -35.45 -10.08 -2.99
N SER A 618 -36.80 -10.08 -2.90
CA SER A 618 -37.54 -11.08 -2.13
C SER A 618 -37.33 -12.50 -2.69
N PRO A 619 -37.41 -13.55 -1.85
CA PRO A 619 -37.34 -14.94 -2.31
C PRO A 619 -38.38 -15.27 -3.39
N ALA A 620 -39.56 -14.64 -3.34
CA ALA A 620 -40.60 -14.77 -4.35
C ALA A 620 -40.15 -14.18 -5.72
N ALA A 621 -39.60 -12.96 -5.74
CA ALA A 621 -39.09 -12.35 -6.97
C ALA A 621 -37.88 -13.09 -7.56
N ALA A 622 -37.02 -13.64 -6.69
CA ALA A 622 -35.88 -14.46 -7.09
C ALA A 622 -36.29 -15.84 -7.64
N ALA A 623 -37.38 -16.43 -7.14
CA ALA A 623 -37.95 -17.67 -7.69
C ALA A 623 -38.74 -17.45 -9.00
N ALA A 624 -39.33 -16.26 -9.19
CA ALA A 624 -40.22 -15.97 -10.31
C ALA A 624 -39.51 -15.54 -11.61
N SER A 625 -38.27 -15.03 -11.54
CA SER A 625 -37.53 -14.58 -12.72
C SER A 625 -36.02 -14.50 -12.46
N SER A 626 -35.22 -14.75 -13.49
CA SER A 626 -33.75 -14.71 -13.41
C SER A 626 -33.23 -13.32 -13.01
N LEU A 627 -32.00 -13.24 -12.51
CA LEU A 627 -31.40 -11.93 -12.19
C LEU A 627 -31.29 -11.05 -13.46
N ARG A 628 -30.95 -11.65 -14.60
CA ARG A 628 -30.94 -11.00 -15.92
C ARG A 628 -32.29 -10.38 -16.26
N GLU A 629 -33.36 -11.18 -16.26
CA GLU A 629 -34.72 -10.70 -16.57
C GLU A 629 -35.16 -9.55 -15.65
N ARG A 630 -34.74 -9.56 -14.38
CA ARG A 630 -35.01 -8.47 -13.43
C ARG A 630 -34.21 -7.21 -13.72
N MET A 631 -32.94 -7.30 -14.15
CA MET A 631 -32.16 -6.14 -14.60
C MET A 631 -32.67 -5.59 -15.94
N GLU A 632 -33.03 -6.46 -16.88
CA GLU A 632 -33.57 -6.09 -18.20
C GLU A 632 -34.95 -5.41 -18.08
N ARG A 633 -35.77 -5.83 -17.11
CA ARG A 633 -37.02 -5.14 -16.72
C ARG A 633 -36.79 -3.82 -15.97
N HIS A 634 -35.69 -3.69 -15.21
CA HIS A 634 -35.35 -2.43 -14.53
C HIS A 634 -34.83 -1.38 -15.53
N ARG A 635 -33.97 -1.78 -16.48
CA ARG A 635 -33.39 -0.89 -17.48
C ARG A 635 -34.36 -0.46 -18.59
N SER A 636 -35.61 -0.93 -18.62
CA SER A 636 -36.61 -0.47 -19.59
C SER A 636 -37.09 0.96 -19.34
N ASP A 637 -36.79 1.54 -18.17
CA ASP A 637 -36.87 2.99 -17.95
C ASP A 637 -35.73 3.71 -18.72
N PRO A 638 -36.02 4.62 -19.67
CA PRO A 638 -35.01 5.34 -20.43
C PRO A 638 -34.00 6.12 -19.58
N ASN A 639 -34.34 6.53 -18.35
CA ASN A 639 -33.43 7.22 -17.44
C ASN A 639 -32.38 6.25 -16.86
N CYS A 640 -32.74 4.97 -16.67
CA CYS A 640 -31.84 3.94 -16.15
C CYS A 640 -30.95 3.39 -17.27
N ALA A 641 -31.50 3.18 -18.48
CA ALA A 641 -30.78 2.69 -19.65
C ALA A 641 -29.47 3.44 -19.94
N VAL A 642 -29.47 4.78 -19.79
CA VAL A 642 -28.32 5.69 -20.01
C VAL A 642 -27.03 5.21 -19.32
N CYS A 643 -27.12 4.60 -18.14
CA CYS A 643 -25.96 4.05 -17.44
C CYS A 643 -25.89 2.52 -17.54
N HIS A 644 -27.04 1.86 -17.51
CA HIS A 644 -27.13 0.40 -17.39
C HIS A 644 -26.82 -0.36 -18.70
N THR A 645 -27.00 0.23 -19.89
CA THR A 645 -26.70 -0.45 -21.17
C THR A 645 -25.24 -0.91 -21.28
N ARG A 646 -24.25 -0.10 -20.83
CA ARG A 646 -22.83 -0.51 -20.81
C ARG A 646 -22.47 -1.25 -19.51
N MET A 647 -22.97 -0.77 -18.37
CA MET A 647 -22.61 -1.28 -17.05
C MET A 647 -23.10 -2.72 -16.81
N ASP A 648 -24.40 -2.98 -16.93
CA ASP A 648 -24.95 -4.29 -16.56
C ASP A 648 -24.45 -5.40 -17.50
N VAL A 649 -24.24 -5.06 -18.78
CA VAL A 649 -23.66 -5.97 -19.78
C VAL A 649 -22.26 -6.43 -19.36
N LEU A 650 -21.36 -5.51 -19.01
CA LEU A 650 -20.02 -5.86 -18.49
C LEU A 650 -20.11 -6.69 -17.21
N GLY A 651 -21.16 -6.47 -16.39
CA GLY A 651 -21.43 -7.27 -15.20
C GLY A 651 -21.89 -8.70 -15.49
N PHE A 652 -22.74 -8.91 -16.51
CA PHE A 652 -23.28 -10.23 -16.86
C PHE A 652 -22.20 -11.25 -17.22
N GLY A 653 -21.11 -10.81 -17.86
CA GLY A 653 -19.97 -11.68 -18.18
C GLY A 653 -19.33 -12.39 -16.98
N LEU A 654 -19.58 -11.91 -15.75
CA LEU A 654 -19.06 -12.51 -14.52
C LEU A 654 -20.13 -13.34 -13.74
N GLU A 655 -21.37 -13.46 -14.22
CA GLU A 655 -22.47 -14.09 -13.47
C GLU A 655 -22.36 -15.62 -13.33
N HIS A 656 -21.48 -16.24 -14.12
CA HIS A 656 -20.98 -17.59 -13.90
C HIS A 656 -20.17 -17.76 -12.60
N PHE A 657 -19.90 -16.67 -11.86
CA PHE A 657 -19.31 -16.72 -10.54
C PHE A 657 -20.26 -16.16 -9.48
N ASP A 658 -20.42 -16.89 -8.37
CA ASP A 658 -21.25 -16.53 -7.24
C ASP A 658 -20.64 -15.38 -6.37
N PRO A 659 -21.29 -14.95 -5.27
CA PRO A 659 -20.81 -13.87 -4.41
C PRO A 659 -19.45 -14.08 -3.75
N ILE A 660 -18.99 -15.32 -3.58
CA ILE A 660 -17.65 -15.65 -3.05
C ILE A 660 -16.70 -16.11 -4.16
N GLY A 661 -17.14 -16.03 -5.42
CA GLY A 661 -16.35 -16.36 -6.60
C GLY A 661 -16.29 -17.86 -6.96
N ARG A 662 -17.17 -18.70 -6.40
CA ARG A 662 -17.34 -20.10 -6.85
C ARG A 662 -17.98 -20.12 -8.24
N TYR A 663 -17.57 -21.05 -9.12
CA TYR A 663 -18.16 -21.17 -10.45
C TYR A 663 -19.55 -21.83 -10.41
N ARG A 664 -20.48 -21.40 -11.27
CA ARG A 664 -21.86 -21.88 -11.36
C ARG A 664 -22.41 -21.84 -12.79
N GLU A 665 -23.16 -22.86 -13.18
CA GLU A 665 -23.97 -22.88 -14.41
C GLU A 665 -25.41 -22.38 -14.21
N ARG A 666 -25.85 -22.28 -12.95
CA ARG A 666 -27.24 -21.95 -12.57
C ARG A 666 -27.31 -20.93 -11.45
N ASP A 667 -28.36 -20.12 -11.47
CA ASP A 667 -28.77 -19.21 -10.39
C ASP A 667 -30.18 -19.59 -9.94
N GLY A 668 -30.28 -20.28 -8.80
CA GLY A 668 -31.51 -20.95 -8.38
C GLY A 668 -32.02 -21.94 -9.43
N ALA A 669 -33.25 -21.74 -9.91
CA ALA A 669 -33.86 -22.58 -10.94
C ALA A 669 -33.36 -22.29 -12.37
N PHE A 670 -32.75 -21.13 -12.61
CA PHE A 670 -32.44 -20.62 -13.95
C PHE A 670 -31.02 -21.01 -14.39
N ALA A 671 -30.80 -21.19 -15.68
CA ALA A 671 -29.45 -21.22 -16.24
C ALA A 671 -28.83 -19.81 -16.21
N VAL A 672 -27.51 -19.72 -16.05
CA VAL A 672 -26.79 -18.45 -16.20
C VAL A 672 -26.63 -18.13 -17.67
N ASP A 673 -27.09 -16.94 -18.07
CA ASP A 673 -26.74 -16.31 -19.35
C ASP A 673 -25.73 -15.19 -19.06
N ALA A 674 -24.46 -15.46 -19.35
CA ALA A 674 -23.35 -14.52 -19.17
C ALA A 674 -23.00 -13.76 -20.47
N SER A 675 -23.87 -13.81 -21.49
CA SER A 675 -23.61 -13.17 -22.78
C SER A 675 -23.76 -11.65 -22.75
N GLY A 676 -22.99 -10.98 -23.59
CA GLY A 676 -22.96 -9.52 -23.67
C GLY A 676 -22.93 -8.98 -25.10
N SER A 677 -23.41 -7.75 -25.25
CA SER A 677 -23.28 -6.95 -26.48
C SER A 677 -23.08 -5.49 -26.09
N LEU A 678 -21.90 -4.94 -26.41
CA LEU A 678 -21.50 -3.57 -26.06
C LEU A 678 -22.01 -2.55 -27.10
N PRO A 679 -22.05 -1.25 -26.75
CA PRO A 679 -22.48 -0.19 -27.67
C PRO A 679 -21.64 -0.05 -28.95
N ASP A 680 -20.41 -0.57 -28.98
CA ASP A 680 -19.54 -0.63 -30.17
C ASP A 680 -19.84 -1.83 -31.09
N GLY A 681 -20.82 -2.67 -30.72
CA GLY A 681 -21.24 -3.87 -31.45
C GLY A 681 -20.48 -5.14 -31.07
N ALA A 682 -19.44 -5.06 -30.23
CA ALA A 682 -18.70 -6.23 -29.79
C ALA A 682 -19.52 -7.14 -28.87
N ARG A 683 -19.22 -8.43 -28.91
CA ARG A 683 -19.92 -9.48 -28.15
C ARG A 683 -18.94 -10.35 -27.38
N PHE A 684 -19.45 -11.01 -26.34
CA PHE A 684 -18.75 -12.02 -25.55
C PHE A 684 -19.76 -12.96 -24.91
N ASP A 685 -19.34 -14.19 -24.60
CA ASP A 685 -19.98 -15.04 -23.60
C ASP A 685 -19.03 -15.33 -22.44
N GLY A 686 -19.46 -14.96 -21.22
CA GLY A 686 -18.70 -15.16 -20.00
C GLY A 686 -17.37 -14.38 -19.90
N ALA A 687 -16.63 -14.67 -18.83
CA ALA A 687 -15.50 -13.86 -18.39
C ALA A 687 -14.27 -13.94 -19.31
N GLN A 688 -14.08 -15.07 -20.00
CA GLN A 688 -12.89 -15.27 -20.84
C GLN A 688 -12.97 -14.46 -22.15
N GLU A 689 -14.12 -14.46 -22.80
CA GLU A 689 -14.35 -13.60 -23.97
C GLU A 689 -14.45 -12.13 -23.58
N LEU A 690 -15.02 -11.81 -22.41
CA LEU A 690 -15.03 -10.46 -21.85
C LEU A 690 -13.60 -9.89 -21.68
N VAL A 691 -12.61 -10.69 -21.25
CA VAL A 691 -11.20 -10.25 -21.21
C VAL A 691 -10.71 -9.86 -22.61
N GLY A 692 -10.94 -10.70 -23.63
CA GLY A 692 -10.57 -10.37 -25.02
C GLY A 692 -11.28 -9.12 -25.56
N VAL A 693 -12.50 -8.86 -25.09
CA VAL A 693 -13.25 -7.63 -25.39
C VAL A 693 -12.65 -6.39 -24.71
N LEU A 694 -12.14 -6.52 -23.49
CA LEU A 694 -11.50 -5.44 -22.72
C LEU A 694 -10.07 -5.13 -23.18
N GLN A 695 -9.45 -6.01 -23.98
CA GLN A 695 -8.11 -5.80 -24.56
C GLN A 695 -8.10 -4.92 -25.83
N ARG A 696 -9.22 -4.29 -26.21
CA ARG A 696 -9.27 -3.36 -27.35
C ARG A 696 -8.85 -1.94 -26.93
N GLY A 697 -7.77 -1.45 -27.53
CA GLY A 697 -7.30 -0.07 -27.37
C GLY A 697 -6.49 0.17 -26.09
N ASP A 698 -6.20 1.45 -25.81
CA ASP A 698 -5.34 1.89 -24.70
C ASP A 698 -6.06 2.02 -23.35
N ALA A 699 -7.38 1.82 -23.29
CA ALA A 699 -8.22 2.21 -22.15
C ALA A 699 -7.76 1.64 -20.79
N PHE A 700 -7.27 0.40 -20.76
CA PHE A 700 -6.76 -0.21 -19.53
C PHE A 700 -5.33 0.25 -19.16
N PRO A 701 -4.32 0.21 -20.05
CA PRO A 701 -3.04 0.87 -19.82
C PRO A 701 -3.18 2.34 -19.39
N ARG A 702 -4.12 3.09 -19.98
CA ARG A 702 -4.45 4.48 -19.63
C ARG A 702 -5.02 4.59 -18.22
N CYS A 703 -6.08 3.85 -17.90
CA CYS A 703 -6.68 3.85 -16.57
C CYS A 703 -5.64 3.49 -15.49
N LEU A 704 -4.82 2.48 -15.74
CA LEU A 704 -3.76 2.06 -14.82
C LEU A 704 -2.67 3.14 -14.65
N THR A 705 -2.27 3.80 -15.73
CA THR A 705 -1.33 4.93 -15.71
C THR A 705 -1.87 6.12 -14.92
N GLU A 706 -3.14 6.50 -15.14
CA GLU A 706 -3.81 7.57 -14.39
C GLU A 706 -3.89 7.26 -12.89
N LYS A 707 -4.31 6.04 -12.53
CA LYS A 707 -4.44 5.61 -11.12
C LYS A 707 -3.06 5.56 -10.44
N LEU A 708 -2.02 5.09 -11.13
CA LEU A 708 -0.63 5.09 -10.64
C LEU A 708 -0.09 6.52 -10.47
N LEU A 709 -0.38 7.43 -11.40
CA LEU A 709 0.06 8.83 -11.33
C LEU A 709 -0.59 9.57 -10.14
N VAL A 710 -1.90 9.38 -9.90
CA VAL A 710 -2.59 9.89 -8.69
C VAL A 710 -1.93 9.38 -7.41
N TYR A 711 -1.58 8.08 -7.36
CA TYR A 711 -0.92 7.48 -6.20
C TYR A 711 0.51 8.03 -6.01
N ALA A 712 1.30 8.16 -7.07
CA ALA A 712 2.68 8.67 -7.01
C ALA A 712 2.72 10.13 -6.51
N LEU A 713 1.94 11.00 -7.15
CA LEU A 713 1.89 12.44 -6.84
C LEU A 713 1.24 12.71 -5.48
N GLY A 714 0.30 11.87 -5.05
CA GLY A 714 -0.46 12.10 -3.82
C GLY A 714 -1.45 13.27 -3.94
N ARG A 715 -1.96 13.52 -5.16
CA ARG A 715 -2.99 14.52 -5.46
C ARG A 715 -3.89 14.05 -6.61
N SER A 716 -5.07 14.65 -6.71
CA SER A 716 -5.89 14.60 -7.92
C SER A 716 -5.08 15.05 -9.16
N LEU A 717 -5.35 14.47 -10.33
CA LEU A 717 -4.83 14.99 -11.60
C LEU A 717 -5.46 16.36 -11.91
N GLU A 718 -4.62 17.30 -12.32
CA GLU A 718 -4.97 18.57 -12.95
C GLU A 718 -4.95 18.35 -14.48
N PRO A 719 -5.60 19.20 -15.31
CA PRO A 719 -5.68 18.97 -16.76
C PRO A 719 -4.31 18.81 -17.44
N ALA A 720 -3.30 19.56 -16.97
CA ALA A 720 -1.92 19.45 -17.44
C ALA A 720 -1.29 18.06 -17.27
N ASP A 721 -1.74 17.23 -16.32
CA ASP A 721 -1.20 15.88 -16.12
C ASP A 721 -1.62 14.90 -17.23
N ARG A 722 -2.67 15.22 -18.02
CA ARG A 722 -3.06 14.42 -19.21
C ARG A 722 -1.88 14.29 -20.18
N ARG A 723 -1.05 15.33 -20.29
CA ARG A 723 0.23 15.36 -21.04
C ARG A 723 1.27 14.35 -20.56
N ALA A 724 1.26 14.00 -19.28
CA ALA A 724 2.12 12.96 -18.76
C ALA A 724 1.56 11.61 -19.19
N VAL A 725 0.28 11.35 -18.95
CA VAL A 725 -0.40 10.10 -19.33
C VAL A 725 -0.26 9.80 -20.82
N ASP A 726 -0.55 10.76 -21.71
CA ASP A 726 -0.47 10.56 -23.16
C ASP A 726 0.96 10.29 -23.65
N ARG A 727 1.99 10.96 -23.10
CA ARG A 727 3.40 10.68 -23.44
C ARG A 727 3.85 9.32 -22.92
N ILE A 728 3.50 8.97 -21.68
CA ILE A 728 3.80 7.66 -21.11
C ILE A 728 3.22 6.55 -22.00
N LEU A 729 1.96 6.69 -22.43
CA LEU A 729 1.33 5.70 -23.32
C LEU A 729 1.96 5.63 -24.71
N ALA A 730 2.51 6.73 -25.24
CA ALA A 730 3.22 6.76 -26.51
C ALA A 730 4.65 6.19 -26.44
N GLU A 731 5.26 6.13 -25.25
CA GLU A 731 6.59 5.56 -24.99
C GLU A 731 6.55 4.05 -24.65
N LEU A 732 5.38 3.49 -24.35
CA LEU A 732 5.19 2.06 -24.08
C LEU A 732 5.13 1.21 -25.35
N ASP A 733 5.44 -0.08 -25.22
CA ASP A 733 5.03 -1.08 -26.21
C ASP A 733 3.49 -1.11 -26.28
N PRO A 734 2.86 -0.91 -27.45
CA PRO A 734 1.40 -0.85 -27.57
C PRO A 734 0.72 -2.22 -27.57
N GLN A 735 1.47 -3.32 -27.63
CA GLN A 735 0.96 -4.70 -27.54
C GLN A 735 1.20 -5.30 -26.15
N GLU A 736 2.41 -5.12 -25.60
CA GLU A 736 2.85 -5.69 -24.32
C GLU A 736 3.32 -4.62 -23.30
N PRO A 737 2.54 -3.55 -23.02
CA PRO A 737 2.96 -2.47 -22.12
C PRO A 737 3.14 -2.99 -20.68
N THR A 738 4.25 -2.68 -20.00
CA THR A 738 4.59 -3.22 -18.67
C THR A 738 4.38 -2.25 -17.51
N LEU A 739 4.31 -2.77 -16.28
CA LEU A 739 4.27 -1.94 -15.07
C LEU A 739 5.57 -1.15 -14.87
N SER A 740 6.74 -1.71 -15.22
CA SER A 740 8.02 -0.99 -15.09
C SER A 740 8.09 0.20 -16.05
N GLY A 741 7.57 0.05 -17.29
CA GLY A 741 7.48 1.12 -18.28
C GLY A 741 6.60 2.28 -17.83
N ILE A 742 5.40 1.99 -17.30
CA ILE A 742 4.51 3.02 -16.75
C ILE A 742 5.20 3.76 -15.60
N LEU A 743 5.83 3.04 -14.67
CA LEU A 743 6.54 3.65 -13.54
C LEU A 743 7.75 4.49 -14.01
N ARG A 744 8.49 4.04 -15.03
CA ARG A 744 9.61 4.78 -15.64
C ARG A 744 9.12 6.12 -16.21
N GLY A 745 8.09 6.08 -17.05
CA GLY A 745 7.48 7.28 -17.62
C GLY A 745 6.89 8.22 -16.56
N ILE A 746 6.31 7.68 -15.47
CA ILE A 746 5.87 8.49 -14.31
C ILE A 746 7.07 9.20 -13.67
N VAL A 747 8.20 8.54 -13.40
CA VAL A 747 9.31 9.18 -12.66
C VAL A 747 10.09 10.20 -13.47
N HIS A 748 10.10 10.12 -14.81
CA HIS A 748 10.63 11.17 -15.69
C HIS A 748 9.61 12.30 -15.97
N SER A 749 8.32 12.09 -15.69
CA SER A 749 7.27 13.07 -15.97
C SER A 749 7.53 14.41 -15.25
N GLU A 750 7.08 15.51 -15.86
CA GLU A 750 7.27 16.83 -15.28
C GLU A 750 6.55 16.98 -13.93
N ALA A 751 5.35 16.40 -13.79
CA ALA A 751 4.60 16.38 -12.53
C ALA A 751 5.37 15.68 -11.40
N PHE A 752 6.19 14.68 -11.70
CA PHE A 752 6.99 13.96 -10.71
C PHE A 752 8.35 14.63 -10.42
N THR A 753 9.02 15.17 -11.44
CA THR A 753 10.37 15.79 -11.33
C THR A 753 10.36 17.29 -10.98
N ARG A 754 9.20 17.95 -11.06
CA ARG A 754 9.02 19.38 -10.77
C ARG A 754 7.81 19.61 -9.85
N ARG A 755 7.56 20.89 -9.55
CA ARG A 755 6.37 21.39 -8.84
C ARG A 755 6.11 22.86 -9.16
N ARG A 756 4.85 23.29 -9.06
CA ARG A 756 4.50 24.70 -9.00
C ARG A 756 5.01 25.26 -7.67
N VAL A 757 5.47 26.51 -7.64
CA VAL A 757 5.88 27.17 -6.38
C VAL A 757 4.65 27.62 -5.60
N GLY A 758 4.70 27.52 -4.28
CA GLY A 758 3.66 28.02 -3.39
C GLY A 758 3.58 29.55 -3.39
N SER A 759 2.36 30.06 -3.59
CA SER A 759 1.98 31.47 -3.39
C SER A 759 1.66 31.77 -1.92
#